data_AF-A0A3D3JWB6-F1
#
_entry.id   AF-A0A3D3JWB6-F1
#
_cell.length_a   1.000
_cell.length_b   1.000
_cell.length_c   1.000
_cell.angle_alpha   90.00
_cell.angle_beta   90.00
_cell.angle_gamma   90.00
#
_symmetry.space_group_name_H-M   'P 1'
#
loop_
_entity.id
_entity.type
_entity.pdbx_description
1 polymer ?
#
loop_
_entity_poly.entity_id
_entity_poly.type
_entity_poly.pdbx_seq_one_letter_code
_entity_poly.pdbx_strand_id
1 'polypeptide(L)'
;MAKAVAFNDVARLADPADNVAITIRRLEAGTEIARDNARYTLSHTVLEGHRFADSAIAAGAKVLSWGLPFGTTRRDITPGEYLCNDLMLESLQGRRLDLSLPESANFDDFAEPYHLDTATLNIGKQLPRLPTDRTFDGYLRANGRGVGTRNYIVVLATTSRTNAVVKRIVASIDSSHPNIDGVVPVMHTEGGSREMPNNQDFFVRALAGFVVHPNVGAVLAVDVGDEPVNNDSLRNFLETQAYNWCSHPVAFQSAGGKSVKQVIADGRKTILAWLDDVDRTRRTPQSIANLNLSLQCGGSDAFSGISANPLIGALAKSIVQYGGKACIAETTELIGAEPYMLSNVRDHQTARKYLEYIEEFRALASWHGQSAEGNPSGGNRLRGLYNIIVKSIGAARKKTPDMRLDYSIDYAELMAEPGYYFMHTPGNDLESIAGQVAGGGNLIFFTTGNGSITNFPFVPTVKVVTTTGRYELLENEMDINAGRYLDGIDMPTLTQGTLEESIAVAGGKRTAGERANHSQVQIWRDWMQAPGASPAAIAAGEKFDDQPLEIDTAAAADWQPWRDVPRKLGLILPNSLCSSQVAGLIAASLQDKAIGADAGVRQYVALPHTEGCGCSSGEDDIAARTLAGYLVHPYVQVGVLLEHGCEKFHNDFFEDLLATRGVDPTAFGWGSIQLDGGIDAVTQKIEQWVIDRLQQGLPATAPAGCSVGLHSLEPVTDTTAEALAIVAATIVAGGGTIVLTANASILASDVFCSRLGLETVQPTMAYGRANERAGFHIMDAPNSDDIELLSGIGAAGVQVICVVTDSELSQANPMIPTLLISTTPDTDADLHLSGDAAHDQQALLELCASCVCGDYEPYLNSSELTAFQLARGRLGCSL
;
A
#
# COMPACT_ATOMS: atom_id res chain seq x y z
N MET A 1 -7.18 26.50 -43.83
CA MET A 1 -7.27 25.07 -43.48
C MET A 1 -6.05 24.73 -42.66
N ALA A 2 -6.22 24.20 -41.44
CA ALA A 2 -5.09 23.69 -40.68
C ALA A 2 -4.43 22.58 -41.51
N LYS A 3 -3.09 22.56 -41.53
CA LYS A 3 -2.34 21.52 -42.24
C LYS A 3 -2.55 20.20 -41.48
N ALA A 4 -2.93 19.13 -42.20
CA ALA A 4 -3.05 17.80 -41.60
C ALA A 4 -1.74 17.42 -40.89
N VAL A 5 -1.86 16.87 -39.68
CA VAL A 5 -0.72 16.37 -38.90
C VAL A 5 -0.36 14.95 -39.36
N ALA A 6 0.92 14.62 -39.40
CA ALA A 6 1.33 13.27 -39.76
C ALA A 6 1.01 12.30 -38.62
N PHE A 7 0.52 11.10 -38.94
CA PHE A 7 0.13 10.08 -37.96
C PHE A 7 1.23 9.80 -36.92
N ASN A 8 2.47 9.59 -37.37
CA ASN A 8 3.61 9.29 -36.48
C ASN A 8 4.02 10.48 -35.59
N ASP A 9 3.50 11.68 -35.82
CA ASP A 9 3.74 12.82 -34.92
C ASP A 9 2.72 12.89 -33.77
N VAL A 10 1.62 12.11 -33.85
CA VAL A 10 0.47 12.25 -32.96
C VAL A 10 -0.09 10.95 -32.41
N ALA A 11 0.23 9.80 -33.00
CA ALA A 11 -0.33 8.52 -32.62
C ALA A 11 0.63 7.33 -32.90
N ARG A 12 0.32 6.18 -32.29
CA ARG A 12 1.02 4.90 -32.49
C ARG A 12 0.00 3.77 -32.66
N LEU A 13 0.30 2.81 -33.53
CA LEU A 13 -0.28 1.46 -33.44
C LEU A 13 0.65 0.61 -32.58
N ALA A 14 0.07 -0.24 -31.73
CA ALA A 14 0.86 -1.14 -30.90
C ALA A 14 1.34 -2.37 -31.71
N ASP A 15 0.51 -2.83 -32.65
CA ASP A 15 0.85 -3.81 -33.67
C ASP A 15 0.28 -3.38 -35.05
N PRO A 16 0.93 -3.69 -36.18
CA PRO A 16 0.39 -3.38 -37.52
C PRO A 16 -1.00 -3.98 -37.82
N ALA A 17 -1.40 -5.03 -37.11
CA ALA A 17 -2.73 -5.64 -37.24
C ALA A 17 -3.83 -4.89 -36.45
N ASP A 18 -3.46 -3.90 -35.63
CA ASP A 18 -4.42 -3.15 -34.83
C ASP A 18 -5.28 -2.22 -35.70
N ASN A 19 -6.54 -2.06 -35.32
CA ASN A 19 -7.51 -1.20 -36.01
C ASN A 19 -7.79 0.12 -35.26
N VAL A 20 -7.13 0.33 -34.12
CA VAL A 20 -7.23 1.55 -33.32
C VAL A 20 -5.84 2.06 -32.94
N ALA A 21 -5.67 3.38 -32.99
CA ALA A 21 -4.41 4.05 -32.70
C ALA A 21 -4.47 4.76 -31.36
N ILE A 22 -3.33 4.77 -30.65
CA ILE A 22 -3.13 5.42 -29.36
C ILE A 22 -2.54 6.79 -29.60
N THR A 23 -3.18 7.84 -29.10
CA THR A 23 -2.63 9.21 -29.18
C THR A 23 -1.44 9.37 -28.23
N ILE A 24 -0.40 10.09 -28.65
CA ILE A 24 0.77 10.40 -27.81
C ILE A 24 0.72 11.82 -27.22
N ARG A 25 -0.39 12.53 -27.44
CA ARG A 25 -0.71 13.85 -26.90
C ARG A 25 -2.21 14.13 -27.05
N ARG A 26 -2.73 15.13 -26.34
CA ARG A 26 -4.10 15.63 -26.55
C ARG A 26 -4.25 16.15 -27.98
N LEU A 27 -5.31 15.71 -28.67
CA LEU A 27 -5.67 16.15 -30.02
C LEU A 27 -7.07 16.74 -30.01
N GLU A 28 -7.21 17.98 -30.45
CA GLU A 28 -8.53 18.66 -30.43
C GLU A 28 -9.47 18.12 -31.51
N ALA A 29 -10.78 18.21 -31.24
CA ALA A 29 -11.82 17.94 -32.23
C ALA A 29 -11.56 18.73 -33.53
N GLY A 30 -11.77 18.08 -34.67
CA GLY A 30 -11.49 18.66 -35.98
C GLY A 30 -10.04 18.56 -36.44
N THR A 31 -9.13 17.98 -35.65
CA THR A 31 -7.75 17.69 -36.10
C THR A 31 -7.78 16.70 -37.27
N GLU A 32 -7.17 17.07 -38.40
CA GLU A 32 -7.01 16.21 -39.58
C GLU A 32 -5.70 15.43 -39.47
N ILE A 33 -5.77 14.10 -39.46
CA ILE A 33 -4.62 13.21 -39.39
C ILE A 33 -4.38 12.60 -40.78
N ALA A 34 -3.13 12.68 -41.25
CA ALA A 34 -2.69 12.08 -42.49
C ALA A 34 -1.84 10.82 -42.21
N ARG A 35 -2.27 9.69 -42.80
CA ARG A 35 -1.54 8.42 -42.75
C ARG A 35 -1.57 7.76 -44.12
N ASP A 36 -0.39 7.49 -44.68
CA ASP A 36 -0.24 6.98 -46.05
C ASP A 36 -1.05 7.82 -47.06
N ASN A 37 -2.04 7.21 -47.73
CA ASN A 37 -2.94 7.88 -48.67
C ASN A 37 -4.31 8.23 -48.06
N ALA A 38 -4.51 7.98 -46.76
CA ALA A 38 -5.75 8.23 -46.04
C ALA A 38 -5.67 9.53 -45.23
N ARG A 39 -6.83 10.17 -45.08
CA ARG A 39 -7.04 11.32 -44.22
C ARG A 39 -8.35 11.14 -43.48
N TYR A 40 -8.30 11.36 -42.18
CA TYR A 40 -9.50 11.35 -41.35
C TYR A 40 -9.45 12.48 -40.32
N THR A 41 -10.63 12.95 -39.91
CA THR A 41 -10.81 14.07 -39.00
C THR A 41 -11.34 13.54 -37.68
N LEU A 42 -10.75 13.97 -36.56
CA LEU A 42 -11.21 13.57 -35.25
C LEU A 42 -12.59 14.17 -34.95
N SER A 43 -13.55 13.33 -34.59
CA SER A 43 -14.91 13.77 -34.25
C SER A 43 -15.01 14.47 -32.91
N HIS A 44 -14.08 14.17 -31.99
CA HIS A 44 -14.02 14.69 -30.63
C HIS A 44 -12.56 15.00 -30.27
N THR A 45 -12.37 15.74 -29.18
CA THR A 45 -11.04 15.87 -28.57
C THR A 45 -10.66 14.51 -27.98
N VAL A 46 -9.50 13.98 -28.38
CA VAL A 46 -8.97 12.70 -27.89
C VAL A 46 -7.80 13.00 -26.96
N LEU A 47 -7.91 12.56 -25.71
CA LEU A 47 -6.87 12.73 -24.68
C LEU A 47 -5.61 11.93 -25.01
N GLU A 48 -4.47 12.28 -24.42
CA GLU A 48 -3.24 11.48 -24.51
C GLU A 48 -3.45 10.05 -23.96
N GLY A 49 -2.94 9.04 -24.66
CA GLY A 49 -3.11 7.63 -24.32
C GLY A 49 -4.44 7.03 -24.75
N HIS A 50 -5.42 7.85 -25.12
CA HIS A 50 -6.72 7.39 -25.59
C HIS A 50 -6.69 6.97 -27.06
N ARG A 51 -7.77 6.31 -27.50
CA ARG A 51 -7.79 5.60 -28.77
C ARG A 51 -8.80 6.17 -29.75
N PHE A 52 -8.40 6.25 -31.01
CA PHE A 52 -9.32 6.53 -32.13
C PHE A 52 -9.18 5.44 -33.21
N ALA A 53 -10.21 5.28 -34.03
CA ALA A 53 -10.22 4.28 -35.10
C ALA A 53 -9.28 4.69 -36.24
N ASP A 54 -8.31 3.84 -36.57
CA ASP A 54 -7.39 4.10 -37.68
C ASP A 54 -7.98 3.71 -39.04
N SER A 55 -8.94 2.78 -39.03
CA SER A 55 -9.68 2.30 -40.19
C SER A 55 -11.18 2.20 -39.88
N ALA A 56 -12.01 1.97 -40.90
CA ALA A 56 -13.42 1.65 -40.66
C ALA A 56 -13.53 0.29 -39.96
N ILE A 57 -14.41 0.20 -38.96
CA ILE A 57 -14.65 -1.04 -38.20
C ILE A 57 -16.16 -1.31 -38.24
N ALA A 58 -16.56 -2.44 -38.82
CA ALA A 58 -17.97 -2.82 -38.95
C ALA A 58 -18.60 -3.15 -37.58
N ALA A 59 -19.92 -3.03 -37.46
CA ALA A 59 -20.67 -3.47 -36.29
C ALA A 59 -20.41 -4.96 -35.97
N GLY A 60 -20.21 -5.29 -34.69
CA GLY A 60 -19.89 -6.64 -34.22
C GLY A 60 -18.45 -7.10 -34.48
N ALA A 61 -17.60 -6.26 -35.09
CA ALA A 61 -16.19 -6.60 -35.30
C ALA A 61 -15.38 -6.35 -34.01
N LYS A 62 -14.24 -7.05 -33.90
CA LYS A 62 -13.35 -6.92 -32.74
C LYS A 62 -12.51 -5.64 -32.83
N VAL A 63 -12.34 -4.98 -31.69
CA VAL A 63 -11.40 -3.87 -31.50
C VAL A 63 -10.09 -4.45 -30.98
N LEU A 64 -8.98 -4.19 -31.67
CA LEU A 64 -7.71 -4.88 -31.47
C LEU A 64 -6.62 -3.97 -30.91
N SER A 65 -5.82 -4.48 -29.98
CA SER A 65 -4.56 -3.88 -29.53
C SER A 65 -3.51 -4.98 -29.34
N TRP A 66 -2.30 -4.77 -29.84
CA TRP A 66 -1.27 -5.83 -29.95
C TRP A 66 -1.75 -7.09 -30.69
N GLY A 67 -2.63 -6.93 -31.68
CA GLY A 67 -3.23 -8.02 -32.45
C GLY A 67 -4.24 -8.88 -31.67
N LEU A 68 -4.59 -8.48 -30.44
CA LEU A 68 -5.52 -9.20 -29.57
C LEU A 68 -6.80 -8.36 -29.33
N PRO A 69 -7.97 -9.01 -29.25
CA PRO A 69 -9.23 -8.31 -29.04
C PRO A 69 -9.35 -7.80 -27.59
N PHE A 70 -9.78 -6.55 -27.43
CA PHE A 70 -10.17 -5.99 -26.13
C PHE A 70 -11.60 -5.44 -26.11
N GLY A 71 -12.26 -5.37 -27.27
CA GLY A 71 -13.66 -4.97 -27.36
C GLY A 71 -14.36 -5.51 -28.59
N THR A 72 -15.68 -5.31 -28.66
CA THR A 72 -16.53 -5.60 -29.82
C THR A 72 -17.38 -4.38 -30.15
N THR A 73 -17.40 -3.93 -31.39
CA THR A 73 -18.12 -2.70 -31.78
C THR A 73 -19.65 -2.87 -31.70
N ARG A 74 -20.35 -1.86 -31.18
CA ARG A 74 -21.82 -1.82 -31.11
C ARG A 74 -22.47 -1.43 -32.45
N ARG A 75 -21.73 -0.67 -33.25
CA ARG A 75 -22.14 -0.15 -34.56
C ARG A 75 -20.91 0.02 -35.45
N ASP A 76 -21.14 0.42 -36.70
CA ASP A 76 -20.05 0.85 -37.56
C ASP A 76 -19.32 2.06 -36.95
N ILE A 77 -17.99 1.99 -36.93
CA ILE A 77 -17.09 3.03 -36.45
C ILE A 77 -16.29 3.56 -37.64
N THR A 78 -16.26 4.88 -37.78
CA THR A 78 -15.57 5.56 -38.89
C THR A 78 -14.12 5.92 -38.52
N PRO A 79 -13.18 5.99 -39.47
CA PRO A 79 -11.81 6.45 -39.18
C PRO A 79 -11.80 7.84 -38.51
N GLY A 80 -10.97 8.01 -37.49
CA GLY A 80 -10.87 9.23 -36.67
C GLY A 80 -11.89 9.31 -35.53
N GLU A 81 -12.80 8.35 -35.40
CA GLU A 81 -13.77 8.33 -34.31
C GLU A 81 -13.12 7.91 -32.98
N TYR A 82 -13.41 8.63 -31.90
CA TYR A 82 -12.95 8.31 -30.54
C TYR A 82 -13.62 7.01 -30.04
N LEU A 83 -12.83 6.04 -29.62
CA LEU A 83 -13.32 4.81 -28.98
C LEU A 83 -13.68 5.10 -27.52
N CYS A 84 -14.86 4.65 -27.10
CA CYS A 84 -15.34 4.72 -25.71
C CYS A 84 -16.21 3.50 -25.37
N ASN A 85 -15.95 2.85 -24.24
CA ASN A 85 -16.87 1.93 -23.57
C ASN A 85 -17.61 2.67 -22.44
N ASP A 86 -18.61 2.03 -21.83
CA ASP A 86 -19.42 2.68 -20.77
C ASP A 86 -18.56 3.08 -19.55
N LEU A 87 -17.66 2.18 -19.11
CA LEU A 87 -16.77 2.41 -17.96
C LEU A 87 -15.83 3.61 -18.16
N MET A 88 -15.35 3.84 -19.39
CA MET A 88 -14.52 5.00 -19.70
C MET A 88 -15.33 6.29 -19.66
N LEU A 89 -16.53 6.30 -20.25
CA LEU A 89 -17.40 7.48 -20.23
C LEU A 89 -17.77 7.88 -18.80
N GLU A 90 -18.18 6.92 -17.96
CA GLU A 90 -18.47 7.16 -16.55
C GLU A 90 -17.27 7.77 -15.81
N SER A 91 -16.08 7.17 -15.98
CA SER A 91 -14.84 7.65 -15.35
C SER A 91 -14.48 9.07 -15.78
N LEU A 92 -14.61 9.40 -17.06
CA LEU A 92 -14.28 10.72 -17.58
C LEU A 92 -15.34 11.78 -17.24
N GLN A 93 -16.62 11.41 -17.17
CA GLN A 93 -17.71 12.31 -16.76
C GLN A 93 -17.62 12.72 -15.29
N GLY A 94 -17.09 11.85 -14.43
CA GLY A 94 -16.82 12.16 -13.03
C GLY A 94 -15.66 13.14 -12.81
N ARG A 95 -14.97 13.58 -13.86
CA ARG A 95 -13.81 14.48 -13.79
C ARG A 95 -14.13 15.86 -14.34
N ARG A 96 -13.49 16.90 -13.79
CA ARG A 96 -13.57 18.27 -14.33
C ARG A 96 -12.65 18.41 -15.56
N LEU A 97 -13.13 17.96 -16.72
CA LEU A 97 -12.41 18.03 -18.00
C LEU A 97 -12.96 19.13 -18.91
N ASP A 98 -12.08 19.93 -19.50
CA ASP A 98 -12.43 20.94 -20.51
C ASP A 98 -12.45 20.34 -21.93
N LEU A 99 -13.44 19.46 -22.17
CA LEU A 99 -13.71 18.84 -23.48
C LEU A 99 -15.13 18.23 -23.57
N SER A 100 -15.61 18.03 -24.79
CA SER A 100 -16.86 17.28 -25.04
C SER A 100 -16.58 15.79 -25.25
N LEU A 101 -17.23 14.94 -24.45
CA LEU A 101 -17.16 13.48 -24.56
C LEU A 101 -18.25 12.95 -25.52
N PRO A 102 -18.04 11.78 -26.15
CA PRO A 102 -19.09 11.09 -26.90
C PRO A 102 -20.33 10.82 -26.02
N GLU A 103 -21.53 10.97 -26.59
CA GLU A 103 -22.80 10.80 -25.86
C GLU A 103 -23.08 9.34 -25.43
N SER A 104 -22.51 8.37 -26.12
CA SER A 104 -22.69 6.94 -25.85
C SER A 104 -21.46 6.14 -26.27
N ALA A 105 -21.27 5.00 -25.61
CA ALA A 105 -20.20 4.08 -25.95
C ALA A 105 -20.42 3.42 -27.33
N ASN A 106 -19.33 3.19 -28.06
CA ASN A 106 -19.33 2.59 -29.39
C ASN A 106 -18.77 1.16 -29.43
N PHE A 107 -18.29 0.63 -28.31
CA PHE A 107 -17.90 -0.78 -28.17
C PHE A 107 -18.22 -1.34 -26.77
N ASP A 108 -18.38 -2.65 -26.70
CA ASP A 108 -18.50 -3.45 -25.49
C ASP A 108 -17.17 -4.13 -25.15
N ASP A 109 -16.90 -4.32 -23.86
CA ASP A 109 -15.70 -5.04 -23.42
C ASP A 109 -15.68 -6.48 -23.91
N PHE A 110 -14.49 -6.94 -24.30
CA PHE A 110 -14.30 -8.33 -24.70
C PHE A 110 -14.34 -9.24 -23.45
N ALA A 111 -15.19 -10.27 -23.50
CA ALA A 111 -15.48 -11.12 -22.34
C ALA A 111 -15.45 -12.63 -22.65
N GLU A 112 -14.79 -13.05 -23.73
CA GLU A 112 -14.70 -14.49 -24.05
C GLU A 112 -13.66 -15.17 -23.15
N PRO A 113 -14.02 -16.21 -22.37
CA PRO A 113 -13.06 -16.93 -21.54
C PRO A 113 -12.00 -17.63 -22.37
N TYR A 114 -10.76 -17.65 -21.87
CA TYR A 114 -9.71 -18.45 -22.48
C TYR A 114 -9.96 -19.95 -22.26
N HIS A 115 -9.98 -20.71 -23.35
CA HIS A 115 -10.08 -22.17 -23.31
C HIS A 115 -8.75 -22.81 -23.69
N LEU A 116 -8.16 -23.56 -22.75
CA LEU A 116 -6.91 -24.28 -23.00
C LEU A 116 -7.15 -25.46 -23.96
N ASP A 117 -6.74 -25.31 -25.21
CA ASP A 117 -6.63 -26.43 -26.14
C ASP A 117 -5.22 -27.03 -26.08
N THR A 118 -5.10 -28.15 -25.39
CA THR A 118 -3.82 -28.86 -25.26
C THR A 118 -3.29 -29.41 -26.59
N ALA A 119 -4.14 -29.56 -27.61
CA ALA A 119 -3.71 -30.06 -28.92
C ALA A 119 -2.99 -28.99 -29.76
N THR A 120 -3.30 -27.71 -29.51
CA THR A 120 -2.74 -26.56 -30.26
C THR A 120 -1.77 -25.72 -29.43
N LEU A 121 -1.65 -26.00 -28.13
CA LEU A 121 -0.70 -25.34 -27.23
C LEU A 121 0.75 -25.50 -27.71
N ASN A 122 1.47 -24.39 -27.87
CA ASN A 122 2.87 -24.40 -28.27
C ASN A 122 3.79 -24.74 -27.07
N ILE A 123 4.22 -26.00 -27.02
CA ILE A 123 5.24 -26.47 -26.08
C ILE A 123 6.63 -26.13 -26.61
N GLY A 124 7.18 -25.02 -26.13
CA GLY A 124 8.42 -24.46 -26.65
C GLY A 124 9.69 -24.91 -25.95
N LYS A 125 10.82 -24.57 -26.56
CA LYS A 125 12.14 -24.65 -25.92
C LYS A 125 12.50 -23.28 -25.36
N GLN A 126 13.20 -23.27 -24.23
CA GLN A 126 13.76 -22.01 -23.73
C GLN A 126 14.86 -21.50 -24.67
N LEU A 127 15.05 -20.19 -24.67
CA LEU A 127 16.08 -19.50 -25.45
C LEU A 127 17.47 -20.12 -25.24
N PRO A 128 18.30 -20.19 -26.30
CA PRO A 128 19.64 -20.73 -26.18
C PRO A 128 20.48 -19.84 -25.24
N ARG A 129 21.26 -20.48 -24.37
CA ARG A 129 22.19 -19.78 -23.50
C ARG A 129 23.29 -19.12 -24.32
N LEU A 130 23.59 -17.86 -24.00
CA LEU A 130 24.72 -17.13 -24.58
C LEU A 130 25.97 -17.42 -23.75
N PRO A 131 27.12 -17.72 -24.39
CA PRO A 131 28.41 -17.65 -23.71
C PRO A 131 28.59 -16.25 -23.12
N THR A 132 29.06 -16.17 -21.88
CA THR A 132 29.21 -14.87 -21.22
C THR A 132 30.30 -14.90 -20.16
N ASP A 133 31.17 -13.90 -20.23
CA ASP A 133 32.13 -13.54 -19.18
C ASP A 133 31.63 -12.30 -18.41
N ARG A 134 30.36 -11.90 -18.62
CA ARG A 134 29.78 -10.70 -18.01
C ARG A 134 29.56 -10.95 -16.52
N THR A 135 30.07 -10.04 -15.71
CA THR A 135 29.99 -10.09 -14.25
C THR A 135 29.44 -8.78 -13.68
N PHE A 136 29.00 -8.85 -12.43
CA PHE A 136 28.76 -7.70 -11.55
C PHE A 136 29.47 -7.95 -10.21
N ASP A 137 29.79 -6.88 -9.48
CA ASP A 137 30.42 -6.98 -8.17
C ASP A 137 29.38 -7.32 -7.09
N GLY A 138 29.19 -8.62 -6.81
CA GLY A 138 28.16 -9.14 -5.90
C GLY A 138 28.71 -9.80 -4.63
N TYR A 139 27.83 -10.03 -3.66
CA TYR A 139 28.13 -10.73 -2.41
C TYR A 139 27.81 -12.22 -2.53
N LEU A 140 28.83 -13.05 -2.79
CA LEU A 140 28.67 -14.49 -2.82
C LEU A 140 28.26 -15.01 -1.43
N ARG A 141 27.15 -15.74 -1.34
CA ARG A 141 26.67 -16.32 -0.08
C ARG A 141 27.06 -17.79 0.03
N ALA A 142 27.31 -18.23 1.26
CA ALA A 142 27.64 -19.61 1.55
C ALA A 142 26.49 -20.57 1.22
N ASN A 143 26.84 -21.86 1.08
CA ASN A 143 25.90 -22.98 1.05
C ASN A 143 24.75 -22.83 0.01
N GLY A 144 25.04 -22.23 -1.16
CA GLY A 144 24.08 -22.18 -2.26
C GLY A 144 22.94 -21.16 -2.13
N ARG A 145 23.00 -20.24 -1.16
CA ARG A 145 22.00 -19.17 -0.98
C ARG A 145 21.98 -18.13 -2.12
N GLY A 146 22.93 -18.21 -3.05
CA GLY A 146 23.02 -17.35 -4.23
C GLY A 146 23.98 -16.18 -4.05
N VAL A 147 23.76 -15.12 -4.82
CA VAL A 147 24.58 -13.90 -4.83
C VAL A 147 23.71 -12.69 -4.53
N GLY A 148 24.11 -11.92 -3.51
CA GLY A 148 23.46 -10.66 -3.18
C GLY A 148 23.96 -9.51 -4.03
N THR A 149 23.06 -8.62 -4.43
CA THR A 149 23.36 -7.29 -5.00
C THR A 149 23.62 -6.25 -3.89
N ARG A 150 23.20 -6.57 -2.66
CA ARG A 150 23.38 -5.79 -1.43
C ARG A 150 23.74 -6.70 -0.25
N ASN A 151 24.15 -6.09 0.87
CA ASN A 151 24.48 -6.74 2.13
C ASN A 151 23.88 -5.95 3.30
N TYR A 152 22.63 -6.27 3.61
CA TYR A 152 21.86 -5.65 4.70
C TYR A 152 21.80 -6.53 5.94
N ILE A 153 21.71 -5.92 7.11
CA ILE A 153 21.18 -6.58 8.31
C ILE A 153 19.69 -6.22 8.39
N VAL A 154 18.83 -7.23 8.49
CA VAL A 154 17.39 -7.04 8.57
C VAL A 154 16.91 -7.24 10.00
N VAL A 155 16.13 -6.28 10.51
CA VAL A 155 15.33 -6.48 11.72
C VAL A 155 13.90 -6.70 11.27
N LEU A 156 13.41 -7.92 11.43
CA LEU A 156 12.14 -8.39 10.90
C LEU A 156 11.08 -8.39 12.00
N ALA A 157 10.02 -7.61 11.81
CA ALA A 157 8.80 -7.80 12.59
C ALA A 157 8.13 -9.08 12.11
N THR A 158 7.77 -9.99 13.02
CA THR A 158 6.99 -11.19 12.65
C THR A 158 5.52 -10.87 12.46
N THR A 159 5.03 -9.77 13.02
CA THR A 159 3.65 -9.28 12.93
C THR A 159 3.62 -7.74 12.98
N SER A 160 2.47 -7.13 12.73
CA SER A 160 2.28 -5.67 12.89
C SER A 160 2.46 -5.18 14.35
N ARG A 161 2.33 -6.06 15.36
CA ARG A 161 2.44 -5.72 16.79
C ARG A 161 3.86 -5.34 17.22
N THR A 162 4.89 -5.80 16.49
CA THR A 162 6.30 -5.50 16.82
C THR A 162 6.93 -4.41 15.94
N ASN A 163 6.17 -3.81 15.01
CA ASN A 163 6.66 -2.80 14.07
C ASN A 163 7.38 -1.63 14.77
N ALA A 164 6.75 -1.00 15.76
CA ALA A 164 7.36 0.14 16.44
C ALA A 164 8.66 -0.23 17.17
N VAL A 165 8.71 -1.39 17.82
CA VAL A 165 9.93 -1.87 18.51
C VAL A 165 11.05 -2.14 17.52
N VAL A 166 10.75 -2.81 16.40
CA VAL A 166 11.71 -3.07 15.33
C VAL A 166 12.28 -1.77 14.78
N LYS A 167 11.42 -0.77 14.53
CA LYS A 167 11.85 0.58 14.11
C LYS A 167 12.81 1.21 15.12
N ARG A 168 12.51 1.11 16.42
CA ARG A 168 13.34 1.67 17.50
C ARG A 168 14.68 0.92 17.67
N ILE A 169 14.70 -0.40 17.49
CA ILE A 169 15.94 -1.18 17.46
C ILE A 169 16.85 -0.64 16.36
N VAL A 170 16.34 -0.54 15.12
CA VAL A 170 17.12 -0.06 13.97
C VAL A 170 17.60 1.38 14.17
N ALA A 171 16.72 2.29 14.61
CA ALA A 171 17.06 3.69 14.87
C ALA A 171 18.18 3.86 15.92
N SER A 172 18.38 2.85 16.79
CA SER A 172 19.49 2.89 17.74
C SER A 172 20.84 2.56 17.10
N ILE A 173 20.90 1.82 15.99
CA ILE A 173 22.15 1.26 15.45
C ILE A 173 22.86 2.27 14.54
N ASP A 174 24.12 2.56 14.87
CA ASP A 174 25.08 3.07 13.88
C ASP A 174 25.73 1.88 13.19
N SER A 175 25.45 1.73 11.90
CA SER A 175 25.92 0.60 11.08
C SER A 175 27.04 0.97 10.12
N SER A 176 27.72 2.11 10.32
CA SER A 176 28.77 2.63 9.44
C SER A 176 29.93 1.64 9.22
N HIS A 177 29.80 0.77 8.21
CA HIS A 177 30.78 -0.25 7.81
C HIS A 177 30.91 -0.28 6.28
N PRO A 178 32.11 -0.46 5.70
CA PRO A 178 32.32 -0.35 4.25
C PRO A 178 31.55 -1.36 3.40
N ASN A 179 31.25 -2.55 3.93
CA ASN A 179 30.60 -3.63 3.18
C ASN A 179 29.19 -3.95 3.71
N ILE A 180 28.62 -3.10 4.57
CA ILE A 180 27.23 -3.20 5.02
C ILE A 180 26.46 -2.07 4.36
N ASP A 181 25.50 -2.41 3.51
CA ASP A 181 24.67 -1.43 2.82
C ASP A 181 23.66 -0.74 3.77
N GLY A 182 23.36 -1.37 4.92
CA GLY A 182 22.64 -0.77 6.04
C GLY A 182 22.05 -1.78 7.01
N VAL A 183 21.44 -1.26 8.09
CA VAL A 183 20.52 -2.00 8.96
C VAL A 183 19.12 -1.47 8.68
N VAL A 184 18.19 -2.33 8.29
CA VAL A 184 16.84 -1.90 7.85
C VAL A 184 15.74 -2.65 8.57
N PRO A 185 14.62 -1.99 8.91
CA PRO A 185 13.45 -2.66 9.44
C PRO A 185 12.63 -3.25 8.29
N VAL A 186 12.07 -4.44 8.50
CA VAL A 186 10.99 -4.98 7.67
C VAL A 186 9.73 -4.98 8.54
N MET A 187 8.86 -4.02 8.25
CA MET A 187 7.58 -3.78 8.94
C MET A 187 6.45 -3.98 7.94
N HIS A 188 5.35 -4.58 8.37
CA HIS A 188 4.18 -4.87 7.55
C HIS A 188 2.90 -4.88 8.40
N THR A 189 1.72 -5.01 7.78
CA THR A 189 0.42 -4.87 8.45
C THR A 189 -0.25 -6.21 8.81
N GLU A 190 0.50 -7.31 8.83
CA GLU A 190 -0.08 -8.66 8.93
C GLU A 190 0.13 -9.27 10.31
N GLY A 191 -0.77 -10.18 10.71
CA GLY A 191 -0.67 -10.92 11.96
C GLY A 191 -0.95 -10.11 13.23
N GLY A 192 -1.64 -8.96 13.11
CA GLY A 192 -2.02 -8.15 14.27
C GLY A 192 -3.22 -8.68 15.05
N SER A 193 -4.12 -9.42 14.38
CA SER A 193 -5.28 -10.05 15.00
C SER A 193 -4.91 -11.22 15.92
N ARG A 194 -5.79 -11.52 16.87
CA ARG A 194 -5.66 -12.66 17.79
C ARG A 194 -5.98 -14.02 17.16
N GLU A 195 -6.60 -14.00 16.00
CA GLU A 195 -7.00 -15.21 15.25
C GLU A 195 -5.90 -15.64 14.28
N MET A 196 -5.90 -16.93 13.92
CA MET A 196 -5.04 -17.42 12.84
C MET A 196 -5.47 -16.77 11.52
N PRO A 197 -4.57 -16.08 10.81
CA PRO A 197 -4.94 -15.41 9.57
C PRO A 197 -5.15 -16.43 8.44
N ASN A 198 -6.08 -16.18 7.52
CA ASN A 198 -6.39 -17.09 6.41
C ASN A 198 -5.21 -17.23 5.43
N ASN A 199 -4.38 -16.20 5.34
CA ASN A 199 -3.18 -16.16 4.50
C ASN A 199 -1.92 -16.75 5.16
N GLN A 200 -2.03 -17.46 6.30
CA GLN A 200 -0.87 -17.90 7.10
C GLN A 200 0.26 -18.53 6.27
N ASP A 201 -0.06 -19.42 5.33
CA ASP A 201 0.95 -20.11 4.52
C ASP A 201 1.75 -19.13 3.64
N PHE A 202 1.08 -18.15 3.02
CA PHE A 202 1.70 -17.09 2.22
C PHE A 202 2.55 -16.17 3.10
N PHE A 203 2.01 -15.83 4.27
CA PHE A 203 2.61 -14.93 5.22
C PHE A 203 3.91 -15.49 5.81
N VAL A 204 3.88 -16.70 6.39
CA VAL A 204 5.07 -17.32 6.98
C VAL A 204 6.12 -17.64 5.93
N ARG A 205 5.70 -18.04 4.72
CA ARG A 205 6.62 -18.26 3.59
C ARG A 205 7.32 -16.97 3.16
N ALA A 206 6.62 -15.83 3.13
CA ALA A 206 7.24 -14.55 2.81
C ALA A 206 8.31 -14.16 3.85
N LEU A 207 7.99 -14.28 5.15
CA LEU A 207 8.95 -14.05 6.22
C LEU A 207 10.18 -14.96 6.10
N ALA A 208 9.97 -16.26 5.84
CA ALA A 208 11.04 -17.23 5.64
C ALA A 208 11.92 -16.89 4.42
N GLY A 209 11.32 -16.45 3.32
CA GLY A 209 12.01 -15.98 2.13
C GLY A 209 12.91 -14.78 2.41
N PHE A 210 12.44 -13.80 3.20
CA PHE A 210 13.27 -12.67 3.63
C PHE A 210 14.47 -13.12 4.47
N VAL A 211 14.28 -14.09 5.37
CA VAL A 211 15.36 -14.66 6.20
C VAL A 211 16.47 -15.24 5.33
N VAL A 212 16.14 -15.98 4.27
CA VAL A 212 17.15 -16.62 3.41
C VAL A 212 17.56 -15.79 2.20
N HIS A 213 17.10 -14.54 2.08
CA HIS A 213 17.34 -13.74 0.89
C HIS A 213 18.84 -13.43 0.69
N PRO A 214 19.39 -13.51 -0.54
CA PRO A 214 20.82 -13.30 -0.79
C PRO A 214 21.32 -11.89 -0.47
N ASN A 215 20.45 -10.87 -0.42
CA ASN A 215 20.85 -9.52 0.01
C ASN A 215 20.99 -9.36 1.54
N VAL A 216 20.63 -10.38 2.31
CA VAL A 216 20.52 -10.29 3.76
C VAL A 216 21.73 -10.97 4.43
N GLY A 217 22.64 -10.19 4.97
CA GLY A 217 23.84 -10.66 5.66
C GLY A 217 23.57 -11.24 7.05
N ALA A 218 22.56 -10.71 7.76
CA ALA A 218 22.08 -11.22 9.05
C ALA A 218 20.63 -10.82 9.31
N VAL A 219 19.91 -11.56 10.16
CA VAL A 219 18.50 -11.28 10.52
C VAL A 219 18.22 -11.41 12.01
N LEU A 220 17.54 -10.41 12.58
CA LEU A 220 16.89 -10.48 13.88
C LEU A 220 15.37 -10.49 13.69
N ALA A 221 14.70 -11.62 13.94
CA ALA A 221 13.25 -11.71 13.95
C ALA A 221 12.70 -11.40 15.34
N VAL A 222 11.71 -10.52 15.43
CA VAL A 222 11.14 -10.02 16.68
C VAL A 222 9.63 -10.27 16.73
N ASP A 223 9.20 -11.02 17.74
CA ASP A 223 7.79 -11.32 18.02
C ASP A 223 7.39 -10.87 19.44
N VAL A 224 6.09 -10.85 19.72
CA VAL A 224 5.57 -10.76 21.10
C VAL A 224 5.71 -12.12 21.79
N GLY A 225 5.37 -13.19 21.08
CA GLY A 225 5.54 -14.58 21.50
C GLY A 225 4.22 -15.34 21.66
N ASP A 226 3.16 -14.67 22.09
CA ASP A 226 1.80 -15.24 22.24
C ASP A 226 0.97 -15.21 20.95
N GLU A 227 1.56 -14.72 19.87
CA GLU A 227 0.89 -14.46 18.60
C GLU A 227 0.63 -15.74 17.80
N PRO A 228 -0.46 -15.77 16.99
CA PRO A 228 -0.74 -16.84 16.05
C PRO A 228 0.44 -17.17 15.11
N VAL A 229 1.11 -16.13 14.62
CA VAL A 229 2.35 -16.22 13.85
C VAL A 229 3.47 -15.60 14.68
N ASN A 230 4.42 -16.43 15.07
CA ASN A 230 5.50 -16.08 15.98
C ASN A 230 6.84 -16.70 15.52
N ASN A 231 7.91 -16.49 16.27
CA ASN A 231 9.24 -16.98 15.96
C ASN A 231 9.32 -18.52 15.87
N ASP A 232 8.52 -19.25 16.64
CA ASP A 232 8.47 -20.71 16.58
C ASP A 232 7.82 -21.17 15.27
N SER A 233 6.74 -20.53 14.85
CA SER A 233 6.09 -20.82 13.57
C SER A 233 7.03 -20.57 12.38
N LEU A 234 7.78 -19.46 12.40
CA LEU A 234 8.76 -19.11 11.37
C LEU A 234 9.93 -20.11 11.34
N ARG A 235 10.48 -20.45 12.51
CA ARG A 235 11.56 -21.44 12.62
C ARG A 235 11.10 -22.81 12.12
N ASN A 236 9.93 -23.26 12.55
CA ASN A 236 9.36 -24.54 12.12
C ASN A 236 9.15 -24.56 10.60
N PHE A 237 8.67 -23.47 10.00
CA PHE A 237 8.55 -23.38 8.55
C PHE A 237 9.92 -23.48 7.86
N LEU A 238 10.91 -22.72 8.33
CA LEU A 238 12.27 -22.75 7.80
C LEU A 238 12.89 -24.16 7.86
N GLU A 239 12.68 -24.89 8.95
CA GLU A 239 13.18 -26.26 9.14
C GLU A 239 12.43 -27.28 8.27
N THR A 240 11.10 -27.26 8.29
CA THR A 240 10.26 -28.21 7.55
C THR A 240 10.38 -28.07 6.04
N GLN A 241 10.56 -26.83 5.55
CA GLN A 241 10.80 -26.55 4.13
C GLN A 241 12.28 -26.66 3.73
N ALA A 242 13.16 -27.06 4.66
CA ALA A 242 14.60 -27.22 4.44
C ALA A 242 15.29 -25.95 3.90
N TYR A 243 14.85 -24.78 4.38
CA TYR A 243 15.48 -23.50 4.06
C TYR A 243 16.86 -23.43 4.73
N ASN A 244 17.84 -22.89 4.02
CA ASN A 244 19.22 -22.85 4.51
C ASN A 244 19.52 -21.59 5.35
N TRP A 245 18.79 -21.43 6.45
CA TRP A 245 18.85 -20.24 7.29
C TRP A 245 20.06 -20.20 8.23
N CYS A 246 20.61 -21.36 8.62
CA CYS A 246 21.81 -21.45 9.48
C CYS A 246 23.13 -21.08 8.78
N SER A 247 23.10 -20.67 7.51
CA SER A 247 24.28 -20.29 6.72
C SER A 247 24.82 -18.88 7.01
N HIS A 248 24.13 -18.12 7.85
CA HIS A 248 24.45 -16.74 8.24
C HIS A 248 23.85 -16.45 9.63
N PRO A 249 24.23 -15.33 10.28
CA PRO A 249 23.68 -14.99 11.58
C PRO A 249 22.17 -14.75 11.53
N VAL A 250 21.42 -15.54 12.29
CA VAL A 250 19.97 -15.40 12.50
C VAL A 250 19.70 -15.50 14.00
N ALA A 251 18.93 -14.57 14.54
CA ALA A 251 18.40 -14.66 15.89
C ALA A 251 16.88 -14.46 15.90
N PHE A 252 16.24 -15.14 16.84
CA PHE A 252 14.82 -15.01 17.13
C PHE A 252 14.71 -14.44 18.54
N GLN A 253 14.03 -13.32 18.68
CA GLN A 253 13.87 -12.60 19.93
C GLN A 253 12.39 -12.41 20.23
N SER A 254 11.96 -12.90 21.39
CA SER A 254 10.62 -12.62 21.92
C SER A 254 10.63 -11.46 22.89
N ALA A 255 9.63 -10.59 22.75
CA ALA A 255 9.39 -9.45 23.61
C ALA A 255 8.67 -9.84 24.91
N GLY A 256 7.84 -10.89 24.91
CA GLY A 256 7.11 -11.32 26.10
C GLY A 256 7.99 -11.62 27.32
N GLY A 257 7.51 -11.20 28.48
CA GLY A 257 8.21 -11.22 29.78
C GLY A 257 9.26 -10.11 29.96
N LYS A 258 9.29 -9.07 29.13
CA LYS A 258 10.33 -8.02 29.13
C LYS A 258 9.77 -6.62 28.88
N SER A 259 10.29 -5.63 29.62
CA SER A 259 10.09 -4.21 29.30
C SER A 259 10.56 -3.88 27.88
N VAL A 260 9.91 -2.91 27.24
CA VAL A 260 10.25 -2.52 25.85
C VAL A 260 11.69 -2.03 25.75
N LYS A 261 12.16 -1.31 26.78
CA LYS A 261 13.55 -0.86 26.89
C LYS A 261 14.54 -2.02 26.87
N GLN A 262 14.22 -3.13 27.54
CA GLN A 262 15.06 -4.32 27.54
C GLN A 262 15.03 -5.01 26.18
N VAL A 263 13.87 -5.12 25.53
CA VAL A 263 13.74 -5.68 24.17
C VAL A 263 14.61 -4.91 23.18
N ILE A 264 14.57 -3.58 23.21
CA ILE A 264 15.41 -2.72 22.36
C ILE A 264 16.91 -2.94 22.66
N ALA A 265 17.29 -3.00 23.93
CA ALA A 265 18.68 -3.20 24.34
C ALA A 265 19.24 -4.57 23.92
N ASP A 266 18.45 -5.63 24.06
CA ASP A 266 18.80 -7.00 23.65
C ASP A 266 18.97 -7.10 22.13
N GLY A 267 18.04 -6.51 21.37
CA GLY A 267 18.11 -6.47 19.91
C GLY A 267 19.33 -5.69 19.42
N ARG A 268 19.60 -4.54 20.04
CA ARG A 268 20.80 -3.75 19.79
C ARG A 268 22.07 -4.55 20.03
N LYS A 269 22.18 -5.19 21.19
CA LYS A 269 23.34 -6.00 21.55
C LYS A 269 23.59 -7.12 20.54
N THR A 270 22.53 -7.75 20.07
CA THR A 270 22.60 -8.83 19.08
C THR A 270 23.15 -8.33 17.75
N ILE A 271 22.61 -7.23 17.22
CA ILE A 271 23.05 -6.66 15.93
C ILE A 271 24.50 -6.17 16.00
N LEU A 272 24.89 -5.48 17.08
CA LEU A 272 26.25 -4.99 17.26
C LEU A 272 27.28 -6.13 17.26
N ALA A 273 26.91 -7.33 17.74
CA ALA A 273 27.78 -8.50 17.73
C ALA A 273 28.00 -9.09 16.32
N TRP A 274 27.16 -8.75 15.34
CA TRP A 274 27.25 -9.26 13.97
C TRP A 274 27.98 -8.34 13.00
N LEU A 275 28.15 -7.05 13.33
CA LEU A 275 28.66 -6.04 12.39
C LEU A 275 30.00 -6.46 11.75
N ASP A 276 30.97 -6.89 12.55
CA ASP A 276 32.28 -7.33 12.03
C ASP A 276 32.20 -8.57 11.13
N ASP A 277 31.35 -9.54 11.47
CA ASP A 277 31.22 -10.78 10.69
C ASP A 277 30.48 -10.53 9.37
N VAL A 278 29.47 -9.66 9.37
CA VAL A 278 28.75 -9.26 8.16
C VAL A 278 29.64 -8.42 7.24
N ASP A 279 30.44 -7.49 7.79
CA ASP A 279 31.36 -6.63 7.02
C ASP A 279 32.51 -7.40 6.36
N ARG A 280 32.86 -8.59 6.85
CA ARG A 280 33.87 -9.46 6.20
C ARG A 280 33.44 -9.95 4.82
N THR A 281 32.14 -9.96 4.52
CA THR A 281 31.65 -10.36 3.19
C THR A 281 31.87 -9.21 2.21
N ARG A 282 32.87 -9.35 1.33
CA ARG A 282 33.19 -8.33 0.31
C ARG A 282 32.51 -8.65 -1.02
N ARG A 283 32.26 -7.61 -1.80
CA ARG A 283 31.89 -7.77 -3.21
C ARG A 283 33.01 -8.49 -3.98
N THR A 284 32.61 -9.35 -4.90
CA THR A 284 33.50 -10.09 -5.80
C THR A 284 32.87 -10.14 -7.20
N PRO A 285 33.64 -10.30 -8.28
CA PRO A 285 33.05 -10.50 -9.60
C PRO A 285 32.20 -11.79 -9.62
N GLN A 286 30.90 -11.63 -9.84
CA GLN A 286 29.92 -12.72 -9.91
C GLN A 286 29.26 -12.71 -11.28
N SER A 287 29.02 -13.90 -11.84
CA SER A 287 28.35 -14.03 -13.14
C SER A 287 26.97 -13.40 -13.10
N ILE A 288 26.60 -12.69 -14.17
CA ILE A 288 25.26 -12.13 -14.38
C ILE A 288 24.15 -13.20 -14.35
N ALA A 289 24.49 -14.48 -14.51
CA ALA A 289 23.59 -15.61 -14.32
C ALA A 289 22.99 -15.70 -12.90
N ASN A 290 23.53 -14.96 -11.93
CA ASN A 290 22.98 -14.88 -10.57
C ASN A 290 21.96 -13.74 -10.38
N LEU A 291 21.65 -12.97 -11.42
CA LEU A 291 20.56 -12.00 -11.35
C LEU A 291 19.20 -12.70 -11.38
N ASN A 292 18.34 -12.27 -10.48
CA ASN A 292 16.95 -12.70 -10.36
C ASN A 292 16.05 -11.47 -10.37
N LEU A 293 15.43 -11.22 -11.51
CA LEU A 293 14.65 -10.01 -11.75
C LEU A 293 13.20 -10.17 -11.26
N SER A 294 12.75 -9.27 -10.40
CA SER A 294 11.33 -9.09 -10.08
C SER A 294 10.74 -8.06 -11.04
N LEU A 295 9.74 -8.42 -11.83
CA LEU A 295 9.12 -7.55 -12.82
C LEU A 295 7.74 -7.11 -12.33
N GLN A 296 7.57 -5.81 -12.07
CA GLN A 296 6.37 -5.24 -11.46
C GLN A 296 5.82 -4.07 -12.28
N CYS A 297 4.49 -3.95 -12.34
CA CYS A 297 3.82 -2.71 -12.73
C CYS A 297 3.37 -1.94 -11.48
N GLY A 298 3.28 -0.61 -11.58
CA GLY A 298 2.51 0.19 -10.62
C GLY A 298 1.49 1.03 -11.32
N GLY A 299 1.66 2.36 -11.31
CA GLY A 299 0.79 3.29 -12.02
C GLY A 299 0.80 3.16 -13.54
N SER A 300 0.13 2.15 -14.09
CA SER A 300 0.08 1.86 -15.53
C SER A 300 -0.68 2.91 -16.33
N ASP A 301 -0.21 3.16 -17.54
CA ASP A 301 -0.87 3.99 -18.55
C ASP A 301 -0.94 3.24 -19.90
N ALA A 302 -1.50 3.88 -20.93
CA ALA A 302 -1.54 3.30 -22.28
C ALA A 302 -0.16 3.03 -22.90
N PHE A 303 0.90 3.70 -22.43
CA PHE A 303 2.26 3.59 -22.96
C PHE A 303 3.07 2.49 -22.27
N SER A 304 2.65 1.99 -21.10
CA SER A 304 3.27 0.86 -20.40
C SER A 304 3.52 -0.32 -21.33
N GLY A 305 2.51 -0.74 -22.09
CA GLY A 305 2.60 -1.85 -23.04
C GLY A 305 3.36 -1.55 -24.35
N ILE A 306 3.75 -0.29 -24.59
CA ILE A 306 4.45 0.15 -25.81
C ILE A 306 5.95 0.38 -25.54
N SER A 307 6.28 0.90 -24.36
CA SER A 307 7.63 1.34 -24.00
C SER A 307 8.23 0.49 -22.87
N ALA A 308 7.86 0.76 -21.61
CA ALA A 308 8.50 0.22 -20.42
C ALA A 308 8.38 -1.30 -20.32
N ASN A 309 7.18 -1.88 -20.51
CA ASN A 309 6.98 -3.33 -20.38
C ASN A 309 7.73 -4.12 -21.46
N PRO A 310 7.67 -3.76 -22.76
CA PRO A 310 8.53 -4.35 -23.77
C PRO A 310 10.03 -4.21 -23.49
N LEU A 311 10.48 -3.06 -22.96
CA LEU A 311 11.89 -2.83 -22.62
C LEU A 311 12.36 -3.78 -21.53
N ILE A 312 11.62 -3.90 -20.43
CA ILE A 312 11.99 -4.82 -19.35
C ILE A 312 11.78 -6.29 -19.76
N GLY A 313 10.86 -6.58 -20.69
CA GLY A 313 10.75 -7.91 -21.29
C GLY A 313 11.95 -8.29 -22.15
N ALA A 314 12.50 -7.35 -22.91
CA ALA A 314 13.75 -7.55 -23.66
C ALA A 314 14.97 -7.68 -22.74
N LEU A 315 14.99 -6.96 -21.61
CA LEU A 315 15.98 -7.15 -20.55
C LEU A 315 15.86 -8.56 -19.92
N ALA A 316 14.65 -8.96 -19.52
CA ALA A 316 14.37 -10.27 -18.93
C ALA A 316 14.83 -11.40 -19.86
N LYS A 317 14.52 -11.29 -21.16
CA LYS A 317 15.05 -12.17 -22.21
C LYS A 317 16.57 -12.27 -22.16
N SER A 318 17.27 -11.13 -22.09
CA SER A 318 18.74 -11.09 -22.04
C SER A 318 19.28 -11.79 -20.80
N ILE A 319 18.69 -11.55 -19.62
CA ILE A 319 19.09 -12.21 -18.36
C ILE A 319 18.86 -13.72 -18.42
N VAL A 320 17.70 -14.17 -18.92
CA VAL A 320 17.42 -15.61 -19.11
C VAL A 320 18.42 -16.25 -20.08
N GLN A 321 18.80 -15.56 -21.16
CA GLN A 321 19.83 -16.02 -22.09
C GLN A 321 21.22 -16.15 -21.44
N TYR A 322 21.53 -15.33 -20.43
CA TYR A 322 22.75 -15.48 -19.64
C TYR A 322 22.64 -16.52 -18.51
N GLY A 323 21.48 -17.16 -18.35
CA GLY A 323 21.26 -18.18 -17.33
C GLY A 323 20.75 -17.65 -15.99
N GLY A 324 20.28 -16.40 -15.96
CA GLY A 324 19.59 -15.81 -14.80
C GLY A 324 18.09 -16.13 -14.77
N LYS A 325 17.38 -15.39 -13.93
CA LYS A 325 15.95 -15.56 -13.66
C LYS A 325 15.21 -14.25 -13.86
N ALA A 326 13.96 -14.33 -14.31
CA ALA A 326 13.04 -13.21 -14.31
C ALA A 326 11.63 -13.69 -13.97
N CYS A 327 10.93 -12.92 -13.15
CA CYS A 327 9.62 -13.26 -12.62
C CYS A 327 8.62 -12.17 -12.93
N ILE A 328 7.57 -12.49 -13.67
CA ILE A 328 6.35 -11.69 -13.72
C ILE A 328 5.38 -12.17 -12.65
N ALA A 329 4.61 -11.26 -12.07
CA ALA A 329 3.63 -11.57 -11.05
C ALA A 329 2.27 -10.95 -11.41
N GLU A 330 1.50 -10.51 -10.40
CA GLU A 330 0.28 -9.73 -10.54
C GLU A 330 -0.82 -10.50 -11.29
N THR A 331 -1.41 -11.51 -10.65
CA THR A 331 -2.40 -12.41 -11.29
C THR A 331 -3.55 -11.64 -11.94
N THR A 332 -4.06 -10.61 -11.24
CA THR A 332 -5.14 -9.75 -11.73
C THR A 332 -4.74 -8.97 -12.98
N GLU A 333 -3.50 -8.47 -13.04
CA GLU A 333 -2.92 -7.74 -14.18
C GLU A 333 -2.63 -8.64 -15.39
N LEU A 334 -2.93 -9.94 -15.33
CA LEU A 334 -2.74 -10.86 -16.46
C LEU A 334 -4.04 -11.53 -16.91
N ILE A 335 -5.18 -11.20 -16.29
CA ILE A 335 -6.50 -11.69 -16.72
C ILE A 335 -6.83 -11.13 -18.10
N GLY A 336 -7.11 -12.01 -19.06
CA GLY A 336 -7.29 -11.65 -20.47
C GLY A 336 -6.02 -11.70 -21.33
N ALA A 337 -4.85 -11.86 -20.73
CA ALA A 337 -3.58 -12.01 -21.45
C ALA A 337 -3.14 -13.47 -21.59
N GLU A 338 -4.01 -14.43 -21.25
CA GLU A 338 -3.72 -15.87 -21.29
C GLU A 338 -3.26 -16.34 -22.68
N PRO A 339 -3.87 -15.93 -23.81
CA PRO A 339 -3.37 -16.28 -25.14
C PRO A 339 -1.90 -15.87 -25.36
N TYR A 340 -1.50 -14.72 -24.81
CA TYR A 340 -0.14 -14.21 -24.94
C TYR A 340 0.83 -14.94 -24.00
N MET A 341 0.47 -15.09 -22.73
CA MET A 341 1.31 -15.75 -21.73
C MET A 341 1.56 -17.22 -22.07
N LEU A 342 0.54 -17.92 -22.58
CA LEU A 342 0.59 -19.34 -22.95
C LEU A 342 1.00 -19.59 -24.41
N SER A 343 1.31 -18.55 -25.19
CA SER A 343 1.80 -18.67 -26.57
C SER A 343 3.12 -19.45 -26.71
N ASN A 344 3.87 -19.59 -25.61
CA ASN A 344 5.11 -20.36 -25.53
C ASN A 344 5.35 -20.78 -24.08
N VAL A 345 5.11 -22.05 -23.77
CA VAL A 345 5.14 -22.61 -22.41
C VAL A 345 5.94 -23.90 -22.35
N ARG A 346 6.48 -24.24 -21.17
CA ARG A 346 7.31 -25.43 -20.95
C ARG A 346 6.57 -26.74 -21.15
N ASP A 347 5.37 -26.86 -20.61
CA ASP A 347 4.56 -28.07 -20.62
C ASP A 347 3.10 -27.75 -20.25
N HIS A 348 2.23 -28.75 -20.40
CA HIS A 348 0.82 -28.62 -20.05
C HIS A 348 0.59 -28.38 -18.55
N GLN A 349 1.48 -28.84 -17.67
CA GLN A 349 1.33 -28.67 -16.23
C GLN A 349 1.51 -27.19 -15.84
N THR A 350 2.54 -26.55 -16.38
CA THR A 350 2.81 -25.11 -16.20
C THR A 350 1.64 -24.26 -16.70
N ALA A 351 1.08 -24.62 -17.87
CA ALA A 351 -0.08 -23.93 -18.45
C ALA A 351 -1.35 -24.11 -17.60
N ARG A 352 -1.64 -25.33 -17.13
CA ARG A 352 -2.78 -25.59 -16.24
C ARG A 352 -2.63 -24.84 -14.93
N LYS A 353 -1.45 -24.90 -14.31
CA LYS A 353 -1.20 -24.24 -13.04
C LYS A 353 -1.36 -22.72 -13.13
N TYR A 354 -0.92 -22.11 -14.24
CA TYR A 354 -1.18 -20.69 -14.53
C TYR A 354 -2.68 -20.36 -14.55
N LEU A 355 -3.49 -21.17 -15.23
CA LEU A 355 -4.95 -20.96 -15.29
C LEU A 355 -5.64 -21.26 -13.95
N GLU A 356 -5.18 -22.28 -13.22
CA GLU A 356 -5.66 -22.59 -11.87
C GLU A 356 -5.49 -21.39 -10.94
N TYR A 357 -4.34 -20.73 -10.97
CA TYR A 357 -4.10 -19.52 -10.18
C TYR A 357 -5.04 -18.36 -10.52
N ILE A 358 -5.42 -18.19 -11.79
CA ILE A 358 -6.43 -17.18 -12.17
C ILE A 358 -7.79 -17.52 -11.56
N GLU A 359 -8.21 -18.79 -11.64
CA GLU A 359 -9.48 -19.24 -11.06
C GLU A 359 -9.48 -19.21 -9.53
N GLU A 360 -8.37 -19.57 -8.89
CA GLU A 360 -8.17 -19.45 -7.43
C GLU A 360 -8.33 -17.98 -7.00
N PHE A 361 -7.74 -17.03 -7.73
CA PHE A 361 -7.91 -15.61 -7.44
C PHE A 361 -9.34 -15.12 -7.64
N ARG A 362 -10.00 -15.53 -8.73
CA ARG A 362 -11.41 -15.19 -9.00
C ARG A 362 -12.32 -15.68 -7.88
N ALA A 363 -12.12 -16.92 -7.43
CA ALA A 363 -12.85 -17.48 -6.31
C ALA A 363 -12.61 -16.67 -5.04
N LEU A 364 -11.34 -16.39 -4.72
CA LEU A 364 -10.96 -15.61 -3.55
C LEU A 364 -11.59 -14.21 -3.56
N ALA A 365 -11.53 -13.47 -4.67
CA ALA A 365 -12.16 -12.15 -4.80
C ALA A 365 -13.69 -12.20 -4.62
N SER A 366 -14.34 -13.26 -5.15
CA SER A 366 -15.80 -13.41 -5.08
C SER A 366 -16.32 -13.57 -3.65
N TRP A 367 -15.56 -14.19 -2.75
CA TRP A 367 -15.96 -14.36 -1.34
C TRP A 367 -16.03 -13.02 -0.59
N HIS A 368 -15.40 -11.98 -1.15
CA HIS A 368 -15.34 -10.63 -0.62
C HIS A 368 -16.23 -9.66 -1.41
N GLY A 369 -17.09 -10.18 -2.29
CA GLY A 369 -18.01 -9.38 -3.11
C GLY A 369 -17.33 -8.63 -4.24
N GLN A 370 -16.08 -8.97 -4.57
CA GLN A 370 -15.33 -8.34 -5.66
C GLN A 370 -15.19 -9.27 -6.86
N SER A 371 -14.80 -8.69 -7.99
CA SER A 371 -14.37 -9.40 -9.19
C SER A 371 -12.91 -9.06 -9.46
N ALA A 372 -12.11 -10.09 -9.81
CA ALA A 372 -10.71 -9.94 -10.16
C ALA A 372 -10.51 -9.04 -11.41
N GLU A 373 -11.54 -8.94 -12.26
CA GLU A 373 -11.63 -8.09 -13.45
C GLU A 373 -11.98 -6.62 -13.15
N GLY A 374 -12.24 -6.25 -11.88
CA GLY A 374 -12.62 -4.88 -11.47
C GLY A 374 -11.55 -3.79 -11.66
N ASN A 375 -10.37 -4.17 -12.17
CA ASN A 375 -9.23 -3.32 -12.53
C ASN A 375 -9.27 -3.08 -14.06
N PRO A 376 -9.11 -1.87 -14.65
CA PRO A 376 -8.34 -0.66 -14.27
C PRO A 376 -8.96 0.27 -13.23
N SER A 377 -8.10 0.95 -12.44
CA SER A 377 -8.51 2.04 -11.54
C SER A 377 -9.02 3.28 -12.29
N GLY A 378 -9.67 4.21 -11.58
CA GLY A 378 -10.09 5.50 -12.17
C GLY A 378 -8.91 6.28 -12.78
N GLY A 379 -7.75 6.27 -12.11
CA GLY A 379 -6.51 6.86 -12.61
C GLY A 379 -5.97 6.18 -13.88
N ASN A 380 -6.09 4.85 -14.00
CA ASN A 380 -5.71 4.13 -15.21
C ASN A 380 -6.64 4.44 -16.39
N ARG A 381 -7.96 4.52 -16.14
CA ARG A 381 -8.95 4.87 -17.17
C ARG A 381 -8.71 6.27 -17.74
N LEU A 382 -8.43 7.25 -16.89
CA LEU A 382 -8.07 8.61 -17.33
C LEU A 382 -6.89 8.62 -18.33
N ARG A 383 -5.99 7.64 -18.25
CA ARG A 383 -4.77 7.53 -19.07
C ARG A 383 -4.86 6.49 -20.19
N GLY A 384 -6.09 6.12 -20.59
CA GLY A 384 -6.34 5.35 -21.81
C GLY A 384 -6.31 3.81 -21.65
N LEU A 385 -6.41 3.30 -20.42
CA LEU A 385 -6.63 1.87 -20.16
C LEU A 385 -8.13 1.61 -19.97
N TYR A 386 -8.77 1.07 -21.00
CA TYR A 386 -10.23 1.00 -21.13
C TYR A 386 -10.89 -0.08 -20.27
N ASN A 387 -10.23 -1.23 -20.15
CA ASN A 387 -10.72 -2.42 -19.45
C ASN A 387 -9.54 -3.31 -19.04
N ILE A 388 -9.84 -4.40 -18.31
CA ILE A 388 -8.82 -5.31 -17.83
C ILE A 388 -7.99 -5.91 -18.97
N ILE A 389 -8.63 -6.28 -20.08
CA ILE A 389 -7.97 -6.98 -21.19
C ILE A 389 -6.84 -6.15 -21.81
N VAL A 390 -7.11 -4.90 -22.18
CA VAL A 390 -6.08 -4.02 -22.79
C VAL A 390 -4.93 -3.73 -21.82
N LYS A 391 -5.24 -3.61 -20.52
CA LYS A 391 -4.25 -3.43 -19.47
C LYS A 391 -3.38 -4.68 -19.32
N SER A 392 -3.99 -5.86 -19.26
CA SER A 392 -3.31 -7.14 -19.09
C SER A 392 -2.43 -7.52 -20.27
N ILE A 393 -2.89 -7.28 -21.50
CA ILE A 393 -2.05 -7.50 -22.70
C ILE A 393 -0.80 -6.62 -22.62
N GLY A 394 -0.95 -5.36 -22.21
CA GLY A 394 0.16 -4.44 -21.99
C GLY A 394 1.12 -4.91 -20.90
N ALA A 395 0.61 -5.41 -19.77
CA ALA A 395 1.41 -6.00 -18.69
C ALA A 395 2.17 -7.24 -19.15
N ALA A 396 1.52 -8.13 -19.90
CA ALA A 396 2.12 -9.37 -20.40
C ALA A 396 3.31 -9.13 -21.34
N ARG A 397 3.46 -7.93 -21.93
CA ARG A 397 4.65 -7.54 -22.73
C ARG A 397 5.97 -7.56 -21.97
N LYS A 398 5.95 -7.71 -20.63
CA LYS A 398 7.11 -8.06 -19.81
C LYS A 398 7.70 -9.45 -20.14
N LYS A 399 6.98 -10.26 -20.94
CA LYS A 399 7.46 -11.48 -21.59
C LYS A 399 7.55 -11.27 -23.10
N THR A 400 8.68 -11.61 -23.73
CA THR A 400 8.76 -11.66 -25.19
C THR A 400 8.08 -12.93 -25.74
N PRO A 401 7.50 -12.93 -26.95
CA PRO A 401 6.80 -14.11 -27.47
C PRO A 401 7.68 -15.37 -27.58
N ASP A 402 8.97 -15.19 -27.90
CA ASP A 402 9.96 -16.27 -28.04
C ASP A 402 10.55 -16.77 -26.72
N MET A 403 10.39 -16.02 -25.62
CA MET A 403 10.75 -16.47 -24.28
C MET A 403 9.67 -17.40 -23.75
N ARG A 404 10.10 -18.58 -23.27
CA ARG A 404 9.19 -19.60 -22.75
C ARG A 404 8.83 -19.33 -21.29
N LEU A 405 7.55 -19.48 -20.93
CA LEU A 405 7.14 -19.57 -19.52
C LEU A 405 7.57 -20.93 -18.96
N ASP A 406 8.51 -20.94 -18.01
CA ASP A 406 9.12 -22.16 -17.47
C ASP A 406 8.40 -22.70 -16.23
N TYR A 407 7.88 -21.79 -15.40
CA TYR A 407 7.34 -22.11 -14.09
C TYR A 407 6.16 -21.17 -13.75
N SER A 408 5.12 -21.75 -13.18
CA SER A 408 4.01 -21.04 -12.52
C SER A 408 4.05 -21.45 -11.06
N ILE A 409 4.39 -20.51 -10.18
CA ILE A 409 4.69 -20.77 -8.76
C ILE A 409 3.76 -20.00 -7.84
N ASP A 410 3.67 -20.46 -6.60
CA ASP A 410 2.83 -19.84 -5.58
C ASP A 410 3.49 -18.59 -4.97
N TYR A 411 2.72 -17.79 -4.23
CA TYR A 411 3.23 -16.59 -3.56
C TYR A 411 4.43 -16.94 -2.68
N ALA A 412 5.52 -16.16 -2.80
CA ALA A 412 6.77 -16.32 -2.05
C ALA A 412 7.49 -17.68 -2.20
N GLU A 413 7.12 -18.52 -3.16
CA GLU A 413 7.86 -19.75 -3.46
C GLU A 413 9.27 -19.43 -4.01
N LEU A 414 10.29 -20.16 -3.55
CA LEU A 414 11.68 -19.92 -3.96
C LEU A 414 11.89 -20.26 -5.44
N MET A 415 12.39 -19.28 -6.21
CA MET A 415 12.78 -19.48 -7.60
C MET A 415 14.13 -20.22 -7.66
N ALA A 416 14.11 -21.55 -7.68
CA ALA A 416 15.33 -22.37 -7.61
C ALA A 416 16.14 -22.38 -8.94
N GLU A 417 15.47 -22.55 -10.07
CA GLU A 417 16.09 -22.84 -11.37
C GLU A 417 16.19 -21.60 -12.28
N PRO A 418 17.15 -21.53 -13.21
CA PRO A 418 17.17 -20.49 -14.24
C PRO A 418 15.92 -20.56 -15.14
N GLY A 419 15.38 -19.40 -15.53
CA GLY A 419 14.22 -19.37 -16.41
C GLY A 419 13.31 -18.16 -16.22
N TYR A 420 12.16 -18.20 -16.89
CA TYR A 420 11.11 -17.20 -16.77
C TYR A 420 9.94 -17.75 -15.95
N TYR A 421 9.59 -17.02 -14.89
CA TYR A 421 8.60 -17.40 -13.89
C TYR A 421 7.35 -16.53 -14.00
N PHE A 422 6.20 -17.15 -13.73
CA PHE A 422 4.99 -16.47 -13.26
C PHE A 422 4.80 -16.79 -11.78
N MET A 423 4.64 -15.78 -10.93
CA MET A 423 4.28 -15.96 -9.52
C MET A 423 2.85 -15.50 -9.26
N HIS A 424 2.09 -16.34 -8.57
CA HIS A 424 0.74 -16.01 -8.13
C HIS A 424 0.77 -14.98 -7.00
N THR A 425 0.42 -13.73 -7.32
CA THR A 425 0.33 -12.62 -6.34
C THR A 425 -0.94 -11.80 -6.58
N PRO A 426 -1.36 -10.96 -5.62
CA PRO A 426 -2.36 -9.91 -5.83
C PRO A 426 -1.82 -8.82 -6.77
N GLY A 427 -2.68 -7.89 -7.18
CA GLY A 427 -2.34 -6.76 -8.06
C GLY A 427 -1.70 -5.57 -7.34
N ASN A 428 -1.85 -5.46 -6.02
CA ASN A 428 -1.24 -4.40 -5.23
C ASN A 428 0.30 -4.48 -5.28
N ASP A 429 0.92 -3.39 -5.72
CA ASP A 429 2.35 -3.28 -6.05
C ASP A 429 3.28 -3.84 -4.98
N LEU A 430 3.09 -3.42 -3.72
CA LEU A 430 3.98 -3.79 -2.62
C LEU A 430 3.77 -5.24 -2.16
N GLU A 431 2.51 -5.71 -2.19
CA GLU A 431 2.17 -7.10 -1.88
C GLU A 431 2.80 -8.06 -2.89
N SER A 432 2.74 -7.72 -4.18
CA SER A 432 3.37 -8.52 -5.23
C SER A 432 4.89 -8.56 -5.10
N ILE A 433 5.53 -7.40 -4.91
CA ILE A 433 6.98 -7.30 -4.75
C ILE A 433 7.46 -8.10 -3.55
N ALA A 434 6.75 -8.05 -2.41
CA ALA A 434 7.12 -8.81 -1.22
C ALA A 434 7.20 -10.32 -1.52
N GLY A 435 6.23 -10.87 -2.26
CA GLY A 435 6.26 -12.25 -2.74
C GLY A 435 7.46 -12.53 -3.63
N GLN A 436 7.73 -11.68 -4.63
CA GLN A 436 8.86 -11.88 -5.55
C GLN A 436 10.22 -11.77 -4.86
N VAL A 437 10.38 -10.82 -3.92
CA VAL A 437 11.59 -10.68 -3.10
C VAL A 437 11.75 -11.90 -2.19
N ALA A 438 10.70 -12.34 -1.51
CA ALA A 438 10.75 -13.55 -0.70
C ALA A 438 11.11 -14.80 -1.53
N GLY A 439 10.68 -14.86 -2.80
CA GLY A 439 11.07 -15.88 -3.77
C GLY A 439 12.54 -15.80 -4.24
N GLY A 440 13.30 -14.80 -3.78
CA GLY A 440 14.74 -14.64 -4.05
C GLY A 440 15.10 -13.58 -5.09
N GLY A 441 14.17 -12.70 -5.49
CA GLY A 441 14.42 -11.61 -6.43
C GLY A 441 15.40 -10.57 -5.87
N ASN A 442 16.57 -10.42 -6.49
CA ASN A 442 17.67 -9.56 -6.00
C ASN A 442 17.83 -8.25 -6.75
N LEU A 443 16.95 -7.97 -7.73
CA LEU A 443 16.84 -6.70 -8.45
C LEU A 443 15.40 -6.51 -8.92
N ILE A 444 14.75 -5.40 -8.53
CA ILE A 444 13.36 -5.12 -8.90
C ILE A 444 13.34 -4.15 -10.07
N PHE A 445 12.56 -4.46 -11.11
CA PHE A 445 12.19 -3.56 -12.19
C PHE A 445 10.75 -3.13 -12.02
N PHE A 446 10.58 -1.86 -11.68
CA PHE A 446 9.30 -1.26 -11.40
C PHE A 446 8.90 -0.35 -12.56
N THR A 447 7.92 -0.76 -13.35
CA THR A 447 7.42 0.04 -14.47
C THR A 447 6.29 0.96 -14.03
N THR A 448 6.30 2.21 -14.48
CA THR A 448 5.27 3.18 -14.10
C THR A 448 5.07 4.24 -15.16
N GLY A 449 3.82 4.48 -15.57
CA GLY A 449 3.48 5.63 -16.39
C GLY A 449 3.24 6.90 -15.58
N ASN A 450 2.87 6.71 -14.32
CA ASN A 450 2.50 7.80 -13.45
C ASN A 450 3.68 8.36 -12.63
N GLY A 451 4.69 7.53 -12.39
CA GLY A 451 5.86 7.89 -11.58
C GLY A 451 5.79 7.34 -10.15
N SER A 452 5.43 6.07 -10.00
CA SER A 452 5.57 5.34 -8.72
C SER A 452 6.99 5.42 -8.17
N ILE A 453 7.08 5.74 -6.88
CA ILE A 453 8.34 5.99 -6.16
C ILE A 453 8.61 4.92 -5.09
N THR A 454 7.81 3.86 -5.10
CA THR A 454 7.89 2.73 -4.16
C THR A 454 9.22 1.98 -4.29
N ASN A 455 9.80 1.58 -3.15
CA ASN A 455 11.04 0.79 -3.10
C ASN A 455 10.97 -0.26 -1.98
N PHE A 456 11.84 -1.26 -2.06
CA PHE A 456 11.98 -2.31 -1.05
C PHE A 456 13.23 -2.08 -0.18
N PRO A 457 13.20 -2.33 1.15
CA PRO A 457 14.25 -1.89 2.09
C PRO A 457 15.64 -2.46 1.84
N PHE A 458 15.74 -3.69 1.31
CA PHE A 458 17.03 -4.38 1.11
C PHE A 458 17.26 -4.89 -0.33
N VAL A 459 16.38 -4.55 -1.26
CA VAL A 459 16.50 -4.94 -2.68
C VAL A 459 16.43 -3.70 -3.55
N PRO A 460 17.43 -3.44 -4.41
CA PRO A 460 17.43 -2.26 -5.26
C PRO A 460 16.25 -2.30 -6.24
N THR A 461 15.48 -1.20 -6.25
CA THR A 461 14.35 -0.98 -7.16
C THR A 461 14.74 0.00 -8.25
N VAL A 462 14.84 -0.50 -9.49
CA VAL A 462 15.07 0.27 -10.71
C VAL A 462 13.72 0.70 -11.28
N LYS A 463 13.45 2.01 -11.25
CA LYS A 463 12.19 2.58 -11.74
C LYS A 463 12.28 2.96 -13.21
N VAL A 464 11.35 2.46 -14.00
CA VAL A 464 11.29 2.61 -15.46
C VAL A 464 10.01 3.36 -15.85
N VAL A 465 10.16 4.57 -16.37
CA VAL A 465 9.02 5.44 -16.71
C VAL A 465 8.68 5.38 -18.21
N THR A 466 7.38 5.43 -18.53
CA THR A 466 6.86 5.13 -19.88
C THR A 466 7.03 6.26 -20.91
N THR A 467 7.18 7.50 -20.46
CA THR A 467 7.26 8.69 -21.32
C THR A 467 8.39 9.63 -20.90
N THR A 468 8.99 10.32 -21.87
CA THR A 468 10.14 11.21 -21.62
C THR A 468 9.73 12.45 -20.84
N GLY A 469 8.58 13.05 -21.12
CA GLY A 469 8.10 14.21 -20.35
C GLY A 469 7.89 13.88 -18.87
N ARG A 470 7.41 12.68 -18.55
CA ARG A 470 7.30 12.23 -17.14
C ARG A 470 8.67 11.95 -16.52
N TYR A 471 9.62 11.42 -17.28
CA TYR A 471 11.00 11.24 -16.81
C TYR A 471 11.65 12.57 -16.43
N GLU A 472 11.55 13.57 -17.31
CA GLU A 472 12.13 14.90 -17.08
C GLU A 472 11.50 15.58 -15.86
N LEU A 473 10.19 15.39 -15.64
CA LEU A 473 9.48 15.91 -14.47
C LEU A 473 9.90 15.23 -13.15
N LEU A 474 10.32 13.97 -13.20
CA LEU A 474 10.61 13.13 -12.02
C LEU A 474 12.04 12.56 -12.07
N GLU A 475 13.00 13.31 -12.63
CA GLU A 475 14.34 12.79 -12.96
C GLU A 475 15.13 12.35 -11.72
N ASN A 476 14.82 12.92 -10.55
CA ASN A 476 15.43 12.55 -9.28
C ASN A 476 14.89 11.23 -8.73
N GLU A 477 13.65 10.88 -9.08
CA GLU A 477 12.94 9.69 -8.65
C GLU A 477 12.97 8.56 -9.67
N MET A 478 13.38 8.78 -10.93
CA MET A 478 13.34 7.77 -11.99
C MET A 478 14.74 7.32 -12.42
N ASP A 479 14.93 6.02 -12.63
CA ASP A 479 16.23 5.46 -13.03
C ASP A 479 16.36 5.34 -14.56
N ILE A 480 15.28 4.95 -15.26
CA ILE A 480 15.29 4.67 -16.70
C ILE A 480 14.13 5.35 -17.41
N ASN A 481 14.44 6.09 -18.48
CA ASN A 481 13.46 6.65 -19.42
C ASN A 481 13.17 5.66 -20.57
N ALA A 482 12.05 4.94 -20.52
CA ALA A 482 11.58 4.11 -21.63
C ALA A 482 10.85 4.91 -22.72
N GLY A 483 10.41 6.13 -22.41
CA GLY A 483 9.78 7.07 -23.35
C GLY A 483 10.65 7.43 -24.55
N ARG A 484 11.98 7.27 -24.42
CA ARG A 484 12.92 7.39 -25.54
C ARG A 484 12.58 6.49 -26.74
N TYR A 485 11.85 5.38 -26.51
CA TYR A 485 11.32 4.55 -27.59
C TYR A 485 10.29 5.30 -28.43
N LEU A 486 9.41 6.06 -27.78
CA LEU A 486 8.41 6.91 -28.42
C LEU A 486 9.07 8.08 -29.18
N ASP A 487 10.23 8.53 -28.70
CA ASP A 487 11.07 9.58 -29.30
C ASP A 487 11.94 9.07 -30.47
N GLY A 488 11.84 7.79 -30.82
CA GLY A 488 12.46 7.21 -32.01
C GLY A 488 13.76 6.45 -31.79
N ILE A 489 14.19 6.22 -30.54
CA ILE A 489 15.29 5.28 -30.25
C ILE A 489 14.78 3.85 -30.40
N ASP A 490 15.54 2.99 -31.08
CA ASP A 490 15.14 1.59 -31.24
C ASP A 490 15.24 0.77 -29.94
N MET A 491 14.36 -0.22 -29.81
CA MET A 491 14.27 -1.07 -28.61
C MET A 491 15.58 -1.86 -28.32
N PRO A 492 16.32 -2.40 -29.31
CA PRO A 492 17.62 -3.04 -29.06
C PRO A 492 18.64 -2.11 -28.39
N THR A 493 18.75 -0.87 -28.86
CA THR A 493 19.67 0.12 -28.29
C THR A 493 19.28 0.47 -26.86
N LEU A 494 17.98 0.66 -26.58
CA LEU A 494 17.50 0.89 -25.22
C LEU A 494 17.74 -0.31 -24.31
N THR A 495 17.50 -1.53 -24.81
CA THR A 495 17.71 -2.78 -24.07
C THR A 495 19.18 -2.92 -23.65
N GLN A 496 20.13 -2.61 -24.54
CA GLN A 496 21.54 -2.66 -24.21
C GLN A 496 21.90 -1.65 -23.11
N GLY A 497 21.42 -0.41 -23.21
CA GLY A 497 21.65 0.61 -22.17
C GLY A 497 21.07 0.20 -20.81
N THR A 498 19.84 -0.32 -20.82
CA THR A 498 19.18 -0.85 -19.61
C THR A 498 19.94 -2.03 -19.02
N LEU A 499 20.50 -2.94 -19.83
CA LEU A 499 21.33 -4.04 -19.35
C LEU A 499 22.60 -3.55 -18.65
N GLU A 500 23.31 -2.58 -19.21
CA GLU A 500 24.50 -2.00 -18.55
C GLU A 500 24.15 -1.32 -17.23
N GLU A 501 23.05 -0.57 -17.21
CA GLU A 501 22.54 0.06 -15.99
C GLU A 501 22.18 -0.99 -14.93
N SER A 502 21.54 -2.09 -15.33
CA SER A 502 21.18 -3.20 -14.45
C SER A 502 22.41 -3.84 -13.79
N ILE A 503 23.48 -4.05 -14.57
CA ILE A 503 24.75 -4.61 -14.08
C ILE A 503 25.42 -3.63 -13.11
N ALA A 504 25.41 -2.32 -13.42
CA ALA A 504 25.95 -1.30 -12.54
C ALA A 504 25.20 -1.23 -11.21
N VAL A 505 23.86 -1.28 -11.23
CA VAL A 505 23.02 -1.31 -10.04
C VAL A 505 23.27 -2.56 -9.22
N ALA A 506 23.32 -3.74 -9.84
CA ALA A 506 23.67 -4.98 -9.17
C ALA A 506 25.06 -4.92 -8.52
N GLY A 507 26.02 -4.25 -9.19
CA GLY A 507 27.39 -4.02 -8.72
C GLY A 507 27.52 -2.97 -7.62
N GLY A 508 26.45 -2.26 -7.23
CA GLY A 508 26.44 -1.32 -6.11
C GLY A 508 26.11 0.12 -6.45
N LYS A 509 25.82 0.46 -7.72
CA LYS A 509 25.24 1.78 -8.05
C LYS A 509 23.87 1.89 -7.35
N ARG A 510 23.69 2.96 -6.56
CA ARG A 510 22.43 3.23 -5.85
C ARG A 510 21.37 3.72 -6.83
N THR A 511 20.17 3.13 -6.77
CA THR A 511 18.99 3.62 -7.52
C THR A 511 18.48 4.93 -6.92
N ALA A 512 17.59 5.62 -7.64
CA ALA A 512 16.89 6.81 -7.17
C ALA A 512 16.21 6.58 -5.82
N GLY A 513 15.57 5.42 -5.66
CA GLY A 513 14.89 5.06 -4.41
C GLY A 513 15.83 4.90 -3.23
N GLU A 514 16.97 4.25 -3.46
CA GLU A 514 18.00 4.10 -2.44
C GLU A 514 18.56 5.47 -2.03
N ARG A 515 18.79 6.39 -2.97
CA ARG A 515 19.28 7.75 -2.65
C ARG A 515 18.27 8.57 -1.84
N ALA A 516 16.98 8.38 -2.10
CA ALA A 516 15.89 9.03 -1.36
C ALA A 516 15.70 8.47 0.06
N ASN A 517 16.33 7.35 0.42
CA ASN A 517 16.12 6.63 1.69
C ASN A 517 14.63 6.33 1.97
N HIS A 518 13.90 6.02 0.90
CA HIS A 518 12.47 5.69 0.90
C HIS A 518 12.30 4.19 0.61
N SER A 519 11.59 3.45 1.45
CA SER A 519 11.23 2.04 1.25
C SER A 519 10.08 1.61 2.16
N GLN A 520 9.22 0.72 1.65
CA GLN A 520 8.08 0.17 2.38
C GLN A 520 7.95 -1.33 2.10
N VAL A 521 7.26 -2.06 2.96
CA VAL A 521 6.94 -3.48 2.77
C VAL A 521 5.47 -3.70 3.07
N GLN A 522 4.80 -4.44 2.21
CA GLN A 522 3.45 -4.93 2.42
C GLN A 522 3.42 -6.40 2.02
N ILE A 523 2.97 -7.29 2.89
CA ILE A 523 2.78 -8.71 2.57
C ILE A 523 1.34 -8.87 2.08
N TRP A 524 1.10 -9.84 1.17
CA TRP A 524 -0.25 -10.16 0.70
C TRP A 524 -1.19 -10.30 1.88
N ARG A 525 -2.15 -9.39 1.95
CA ARG A 525 -2.97 -9.17 3.14
C ARG A 525 -3.99 -10.27 3.39
N ASP A 526 -4.28 -10.49 4.66
CA ASP A 526 -5.30 -11.44 5.11
C ASP A 526 -6.68 -10.98 4.65
N TRP A 527 -7.31 -11.85 3.87
CA TRP A 527 -8.65 -11.68 3.30
C TRP A 527 -9.59 -12.58 4.10
N MET A 528 -10.39 -11.95 4.96
CA MET A 528 -11.08 -12.63 6.07
C MET A 528 -12.19 -13.59 5.64
N GLN A 529 -12.72 -13.46 4.42
CA GLN A 529 -13.84 -14.27 3.95
C GLN A 529 -13.38 -15.60 3.36
N ALA A 530 -14.10 -16.65 3.73
CA ALA A 530 -13.81 -18.02 3.37
C ALA A 530 -14.82 -18.56 2.33
N PRO A 531 -14.56 -19.74 1.71
CA PRO A 531 -15.50 -20.36 0.78
C PRO A 531 -16.91 -20.48 1.36
N GLY A 532 -17.91 -19.98 0.62
CA GLY A 532 -19.31 -20.01 1.03
C GLY A 532 -19.81 -18.76 1.78
N ALA A 533 -18.94 -17.76 2.00
CA ALA A 533 -19.36 -16.45 2.47
C ALA A 533 -20.43 -15.83 1.57
N SER A 534 -21.34 -15.04 2.16
CA SER A 534 -22.34 -14.26 1.43
C SER A 534 -22.02 -12.77 1.55
N PRO A 535 -21.32 -12.17 0.55
CA PRO A 535 -20.96 -10.76 0.59
C PRO A 535 -22.16 -9.84 0.80
N ALA A 536 -23.30 -10.18 0.18
CA ALA A 536 -24.54 -9.43 0.33
C ALA A 536 -25.09 -9.47 1.77
N ALA A 537 -24.93 -10.59 2.48
CA ALA A 537 -25.36 -10.68 3.88
C ALA A 537 -24.43 -9.91 4.82
N ILE A 538 -23.13 -9.92 4.54
CA ILE A 538 -22.12 -9.17 5.28
C ILE A 538 -22.37 -7.66 5.12
N ALA A 539 -22.61 -7.19 3.90
CA ALA A 539 -22.87 -5.78 3.60
C ALA A 539 -24.25 -5.28 4.08
N ALA A 540 -25.25 -6.15 4.24
CA ALA A 540 -26.62 -5.75 4.61
C ALA A 540 -26.80 -5.35 6.09
N GLY A 541 -25.81 -5.59 6.94
CA GLY A 541 -25.91 -5.46 8.40
C GLY A 541 -25.79 -4.04 8.98
N GLU A 542 -25.57 -3.01 8.17
CA GLU A 542 -25.04 -1.74 8.67
C GLU A 542 -25.98 -0.55 8.45
N LYS A 543 -26.82 -0.30 9.46
CA LYS A 543 -27.48 1.00 9.62
C LYS A 543 -27.24 1.49 11.03
N PHE A 544 -26.42 2.52 11.14
CA PHE A 544 -26.16 3.24 12.38
C PHE A 544 -26.97 4.55 12.32
N ASP A 545 -27.61 4.94 13.43
CA ASP A 545 -28.41 6.17 13.52
C ASP A 545 -27.64 7.33 14.17
N ASP A 546 -26.38 7.06 14.59
CA ASP A 546 -25.45 7.96 15.27
C ASP A 546 -26.05 8.61 16.52
N GLN A 547 -27.06 7.98 17.13
CA GLN A 547 -27.60 8.42 18.40
C GLN A 547 -26.74 7.85 19.53
N PRO A 548 -26.28 8.68 20.49
CA PRO A 548 -25.62 8.16 21.67
C PRO A 548 -26.59 7.28 22.47
N LEU A 549 -26.07 6.24 23.10
CA LEU A 549 -26.85 5.43 24.04
C LEU A 549 -27.20 6.27 25.27
N GLU A 550 -28.43 6.15 25.74
CA GLU A 550 -28.82 6.66 27.04
C GLU A 550 -28.13 5.83 28.13
N ILE A 551 -27.41 6.49 29.04
CA ILE A 551 -26.73 5.86 30.17
C ILE A 551 -27.13 6.51 31.49
N ASP A 552 -27.09 5.72 32.57
CA ASP A 552 -27.25 6.24 33.93
C ASP A 552 -25.99 7.03 34.34
N THR A 553 -26.20 8.32 34.64
CA THR A 553 -25.17 9.25 35.09
C THR A 553 -25.24 9.53 36.60
N ALA A 554 -26.13 8.86 37.34
CA ALA A 554 -26.28 9.06 38.78
C ALA A 554 -25.02 8.74 39.60
N ALA A 555 -24.17 7.85 39.07
CA ALA A 555 -22.89 7.49 39.66
C ALA A 555 -21.72 8.41 39.24
N ALA A 556 -21.98 9.47 38.47
CA ALA A 556 -20.96 10.44 38.06
C ALA A 556 -20.28 11.07 39.28
N ALA A 557 -18.95 11.16 39.23
CA ALA A 557 -18.18 11.87 40.23
C ALA A 557 -18.38 13.39 40.10
N ASP A 558 -18.26 14.12 41.20
CA ASP A 558 -18.22 15.58 41.20
C ASP A 558 -16.84 16.05 40.69
N TRP A 559 -16.73 16.13 39.36
CA TRP A 559 -15.45 16.34 38.66
C TRP A 559 -15.58 17.37 37.53
N GLN A 560 -14.84 18.48 37.64
CA GLN A 560 -14.70 19.48 36.56
C GLN A 560 -13.30 20.10 36.46
N PRO A 561 -12.34 19.46 35.75
CA PRO A 561 -11.03 20.06 35.52
C PRO A 561 -10.69 20.24 34.04
N TRP A 562 -11.59 19.91 33.10
CA TRP A 562 -11.35 20.07 31.67
C TRP A 562 -11.21 21.57 31.33
N ARG A 563 -10.00 21.97 30.93
CA ARG A 563 -9.67 23.32 30.46
C ARG A 563 -9.74 23.37 28.93
N ASP A 564 -9.56 24.57 28.36
CA ASP A 564 -9.43 24.73 26.90
C ASP A 564 -8.36 23.79 26.34
N VAL A 565 -8.74 23.06 25.29
CA VAL A 565 -7.96 21.99 24.65
C VAL A 565 -6.88 22.62 23.74
N PRO A 566 -5.58 22.57 24.10
CA PRO A 566 -4.59 23.44 23.47
C PRO A 566 -3.70 22.74 22.43
N ARG A 567 -3.84 21.41 22.19
CA ARG A 567 -2.94 20.70 21.28
C ARG A 567 -3.24 21.08 19.82
N LYS A 568 -2.26 21.71 19.18
CA LYS A 568 -2.30 22.13 17.78
C LYS A 568 -1.28 21.33 17.00
N LEU A 569 -1.73 20.57 16.01
CA LEU A 569 -0.86 19.76 15.17
C LEU A 569 -1.05 20.04 13.68
N GLY A 570 0.02 19.78 12.94
CA GLY A 570 -0.02 19.64 11.50
C GLY A 570 -0.18 18.18 11.12
N LEU A 571 -1.11 17.88 10.21
CA LEU A 571 -1.37 16.55 9.70
C LEU A 571 -1.05 16.51 8.21
N ILE A 572 -0.15 15.62 7.81
CA ILE A 572 0.12 15.30 6.40
C ILE A 572 -0.49 13.92 6.13
N LEU A 573 -1.59 13.90 5.40
CA LEU A 573 -2.40 12.71 5.21
C LEU A 573 -2.21 12.15 3.79
N PRO A 574 -1.54 11.00 3.63
CA PRO A 574 -1.40 10.31 2.35
C PRO A 574 -2.72 9.67 1.92
N ASN A 575 -3.08 9.79 0.64
CA ASN A 575 -4.29 9.17 0.07
C ASN A 575 -4.08 7.70 -0.34
N SER A 576 -2.83 7.24 -0.36
CA SER A 576 -2.48 5.85 -0.66
C SER A 576 -1.16 5.41 -0.07
N LEU A 577 -0.97 4.09 0.00
CA LEU A 577 0.25 3.46 0.48
C LEU A 577 1.51 4.01 -0.21
N CYS A 578 1.44 4.28 -1.52
CA CYS A 578 2.56 4.83 -2.30
C CYS A 578 2.99 6.25 -1.85
N SER A 579 2.09 7.04 -1.27
CA SER A 579 2.36 8.38 -0.75
C SER A 579 2.76 8.42 0.74
N SER A 580 2.60 7.30 1.46
CA SER A 580 2.71 7.25 2.92
C SER A 580 4.06 7.71 3.48
N GLN A 581 5.17 7.22 2.94
CA GLN A 581 6.47 7.59 3.47
C GLN A 581 6.94 8.96 2.98
N VAL A 582 6.47 9.46 1.83
CA VAL A 582 6.70 10.87 1.44
C VAL A 582 5.96 11.82 2.37
N ALA A 583 4.73 11.49 2.79
CA ALA A 583 4.04 12.25 3.82
C ALA A 583 4.86 12.30 5.13
N GLY A 584 5.49 11.18 5.51
CA GLY A 584 6.44 11.13 6.63
C GLY A 584 7.66 12.03 6.44
N LEU A 585 8.26 12.08 5.24
CA LEU A 585 9.39 12.97 4.93
C LEU A 585 8.98 14.45 5.01
N ILE A 586 7.78 14.80 4.52
CA ILE A 586 7.26 16.17 4.59
C ILE A 586 6.99 16.57 6.04
N ALA A 587 6.36 15.69 6.83
CA ALA A 587 6.13 15.93 8.25
C ALA A 587 7.45 16.13 9.01
N ALA A 588 8.47 15.30 8.74
CA ALA A 588 9.81 15.47 9.31
C ALA A 588 10.45 16.79 8.88
N SER A 589 10.36 17.18 7.60
CA SER A 589 10.93 18.45 7.12
C SER A 589 10.28 19.67 7.78
N LEU A 590 8.95 19.67 7.93
CA LEU A 590 8.21 20.72 8.64
C LEU A 590 8.62 20.80 10.12
N GLN A 591 8.80 19.64 10.76
CA GLN A 591 9.25 19.52 12.16
C GLN A 591 10.68 20.04 12.34
N ASP A 592 11.62 19.61 11.49
CA ASP A 592 13.04 19.97 11.56
C ASP A 592 13.27 21.45 11.30
N LYS A 593 12.47 22.06 10.42
CA LYS A 593 12.48 23.50 10.13
C LYS A 593 11.70 24.32 11.15
N ALA A 594 11.05 23.68 12.13
CA ALA A 594 10.20 24.32 13.14
C ALA A 594 9.13 25.27 12.56
N ILE A 595 8.59 24.95 11.38
CA ILE A 595 7.56 25.75 10.72
C ILE A 595 6.30 25.76 11.62
N GLY A 596 5.74 26.94 11.92
CA GLY A 596 4.53 27.05 12.75
C GLY A 596 4.73 26.98 14.27
N ALA A 597 5.96 26.78 14.76
CA ALA A 597 6.25 26.72 16.20
C ALA A 597 5.80 27.99 16.96
N ASP A 598 5.97 29.16 16.35
CA ASP A 598 5.54 30.46 16.90
C ASP A 598 4.01 30.61 16.98
N ALA A 599 3.27 29.89 16.14
CA ALA A 599 1.81 29.83 16.15
C ALA A 599 1.25 28.72 17.07
N GLY A 600 2.14 27.95 17.71
CA GLY A 600 1.81 26.84 18.61
C GLY A 600 1.66 25.48 17.92
N VAL A 601 1.86 25.38 16.61
CA VAL A 601 1.92 24.08 15.90
C VAL A 601 3.31 23.51 16.10
N ARG A 602 3.46 22.59 17.05
CA ARG A 602 4.77 22.05 17.47
C ARG A 602 5.04 20.63 17.01
N GLN A 603 4.03 19.97 16.48
CA GLN A 603 4.10 18.58 16.04
C GLN A 603 3.49 18.45 14.65
N TYR A 604 4.23 17.81 13.76
CA TYR A 604 3.73 17.34 12.47
C TYR A 604 3.66 15.82 12.46
N VAL A 605 2.50 15.29 12.10
CA VAL A 605 2.24 13.85 12.05
C VAL A 605 1.87 13.46 10.63
N ALA A 606 2.37 12.31 10.19
CA ALA A 606 1.88 11.62 9.01
C ALA A 606 1.24 10.30 9.44
N LEU A 607 0.05 10.02 8.93
CA LEU A 607 -0.66 8.76 9.20
C LEU A 607 -0.56 7.88 7.94
N PRO A 608 0.31 6.85 7.92
CA PRO A 608 0.54 6.07 6.72
C PRO A 608 -0.75 5.37 6.26
N HIS A 609 -1.09 5.53 5.00
CA HIS A 609 -2.13 4.73 4.38
C HIS A 609 -1.66 3.28 4.24
N THR A 610 -2.56 2.32 4.47
CA THR A 610 -2.26 0.88 4.40
C THR A 610 -2.96 0.16 3.26
N GLU A 611 -3.93 0.81 2.59
CA GLU A 611 -4.47 0.31 1.32
C GLU A 611 -3.65 0.77 0.11
N GLY A 612 -3.53 -0.14 -0.88
CA GLY A 612 -2.94 0.14 -2.18
C GLY A 612 -3.86 0.96 -3.11
N CYS A 613 -3.43 1.12 -4.36
CA CYS A 613 -4.16 1.90 -5.37
C CYS A 613 -5.31 1.13 -6.06
N GLY A 614 -5.57 -0.11 -5.65
CA GLY A 614 -6.50 -1.00 -6.32
C GLY A 614 -7.98 -0.74 -6.06
N CYS A 615 -8.82 -1.37 -6.89
CA CYS A 615 -10.27 -1.27 -6.83
C CYS A 615 -10.86 -2.34 -5.92
N SER A 616 -11.16 -2.05 -4.66
CA SER A 616 -12.16 -2.83 -3.92
C SER A 616 -13.37 -1.95 -3.60
N SER A 617 -14.54 -2.36 -4.10
CA SER A 617 -15.83 -1.70 -3.91
C SER A 617 -16.68 -2.53 -2.94
N GLY A 618 -16.62 -2.21 -1.67
CA GLY A 618 -17.50 -2.77 -0.65
C GLY A 618 -17.55 -1.81 0.54
N GLU A 619 -18.77 -1.41 0.90
CA GLU A 619 -19.13 -0.47 1.98
C GLU A 619 -18.83 1.03 1.70
N ASP A 620 -19.64 1.93 2.28
CA ASP A 620 -19.37 3.36 2.36
C ASP A 620 -17.93 3.55 2.86
N ASP A 621 -17.02 3.91 1.95
CA ASP A 621 -15.61 3.53 2.06
C ASP A 621 -14.99 3.91 3.41
N ILE A 622 -14.69 2.87 4.19
CA ILE A 622 -14.14 2.97 5.54
C ILE A 622 -12.86 3.79 5.57
N ALA A 623 -11.98 3.64 4.57
CA ALA A 623 -10.74 4.39 4.50
C ALA A 623 -11.04 5.88 4.29
N ALA A 624 -11.87 6.23 3.29
CA ALA A 624 -12.27 7.61 3.06
C ALA A 624 -12.94 8.25 4.29
N ARG A 625 -13.81 7.50 4.98
CA ARG A 625 -14.49 7.96 6.20
C ARG A 625 -13.50 8.21 7.34
N THR A 626 -12.59 7.27 7.57
CA THR A 626 -11.55 7.34 8.61
C THR A 626 -10.62 8.53 8.35
N LEU A 627 -10.12 8.69 7.13
CA LEU A 627 -9.23 9.78 6.75
C LEU A 627 -9.91 11.15 6.88
N ALA A 628 -11.15 11.27 6.41
CA ALA A 628 -11.93 12.50 6.60
C ALA A 628 -12.14 12.81 8.09
N GLY A 629 -12.34 11.79 8.94
CA GLY A 629 -12.43 11.96 10.40
C GLY A 629 -11.16 12.54 11.02
N TYR A 630 -9.98 12.08 10.59
CA TYR A 630 -8.71 12.67 11.03
C TYR A 630 -8.51 14.11 10.55
N LEU A 631 -8.89 14.45 9.31
CA LEU A 631 -8.75 15.80 8.78
C LEU A 631 -9.55 16.84 9.57
N VAL A 632 -10.73 16.46 10.06
CA VAL A 632 -11.61 17.34 10.85
C VAL A 632 -11.40 17.20 12.35
N HIS A 633 -10.39 16.43 12.77
CA HIS A 633 -10.12 16.18 14.18
C HIS A 633 -9.75 17.48 14.91
N PRO A 634 -10.24 17.72 16.15
CA PRO A 634 -10.03 18.99 16.87
C PRO A 634 -8.57 19.46 17.02
N TYR A 635 -7.63 18.53 17.08
CA TYR A 635 -6.20 18.85 17.15
C TYR A 635 -5.60 19.39 15.84
N VAL A 636 -6.19 19.05 14.68
CA VAL A 636 -5.64 19.43 13.37
C VAL A 636 -5.89 20.91 13.11
N GLN A 637 -4.80 21.67 13.04
CA GLN A 637 -4.84 23.10 12.71
C GLN A 637 -4.34 23.38 11.29
N VAL A 638 -3.50 22.47 10.79
CA VAL A 638 -2.94 22.48 9.45
C VAL A 638 -3.14 21.07 8.90
N GLY A 639 -4.09 20.88 8.00
CA GLY A 639 -4.32 19.59 7.34
C GLY A 639 -3.89 19.67 5.88
N VAL A 640 -3.11 18.69 5.43
CA VAL A 640 -2.66 18.57 4.05
C VAL A 640 -2.97 17.16 3.57
N LEU A 641 -3.56 17.02 2.39
CA LEU A 641 -3.68 15.75 1.70
C LEU A 641 -2.58 15.64 0.65
N LEU A 642 -1.99 14.45 0.58
CA LEU A 642 -0.93 14.11 -0.36
C LEU A 642 -1.39 12.93 -1.21
N GLU A 643 -1.60 13.19 -2.48
CA GLU A 643 -1.77 12.12 -3.46
C GLU A 643 -0.44 11.80 -4.15
N HIS A 644 -0.34 10.57 -4.63
CA HIS A 644 0.63 10.15 -5.60
C HIS A 644 0.07 10.34 -7.01
N GLY A 645 -1.13 9.82 -7.30
CA GLY A 645 -1.88 10.02 -8.55
C GLY A 645 -2.48 8.74 -9.18
N CYS A 646 -2.29 7.58 -8.54
CA CYS A 646 -2.80 6.27 -8.97
C CYS A 646 -4.04 5.79 -8.17
N GLU A 647 -4.43 6.55 -7.15
CA GLU A 647 -5.34 6.14 -6.10
C GLU A 647 -6.76 5.90 -6.56
N LYS A 648 -7.52 5.23 -5.68
CA LYS A 648 -8.98 5.24 -5.72
C LYS A 648 -9.54 6.63 -5.38
N PHE A 649 -9.02 7.25 -4.31
CA PHE A 649 -9.45 8.57 -3.82
C PHE A 649 -8.37 9.61 -4.08
N HIS A 650 -8.59 10.42 -5.10
CA HIS A 650 -7.74 11.57 -5.40
C HIS A 650 -8.12 12.78 -4.55
N ASN A 651 -7.32 13.83 -4.62
CA ASN A 651 -7.57 15.07 -3.90
C ASN A 651 -8.97 15.67 -4.23
N ASP A 652 -9.40 15.60 -5.49
CA ASP A 652 -10.73 16.09 -5.93
C ASP A 652 -11.90 15.37 -5.22
N PHE A 653 -11.77 14.07 -4.99
CA PHE A 653 -12.75 13.30 -4.22
C PHE A 653 -12.85 13.80 -2.76
N PHE A 654 -11.72 14.04 -2.10
CA PHE A 654 -11.72 14.54 -0.72
C PHE A 654 -12.23 15.98 -0.64
N GLU A 655 -11.93 16.82 -1.64
CA GLU A 655 -12.52 18.16 -1.73
C GLU A 655 -14.06 18.08 -1.74
N ASP A 656 -14.63 17.23 -2.61
CA ASP A 656 -16.07 17.06 -2.73
C ASP A 656 -16.67 16.38 -1.47
N LEU A 657 -15.98 15.40 -0.87
CA LEU A 657 -16.39 14.73 0.36
C LEU A 657 -16.45 15.71 1.55
N LEU A 658 -15.46 16.59 1.69
CA LEU A 658 -15.43 17.61 2.72
C LEU A 658 -16.55 18.65 2.49
N ALA A 659 -16.71 19.12 1.25
CA ALA A 659 -17.73 20.08 0.90
C ALA A 659 -19.16 19.56 1.17
N THR A 660 -19.44 18.30 0.82
CA THR A 660 -20.74 17.66 1.10
C THR A 660 -21.02 17.49 2.59
N ARG A 661 -19.97 17.42 3.42
CA ARG A 661 -20.07 17.44 4.90
C ARG A 661 -20.08 18.85 5.51
N GLY A 662 -20.14 19.90 4.68
CA GLY A 662 -20.16 21.29 5.14
C GLY A 662 -18.81 21.82 5.63
N VAL A 663 -17.72 21.12 5.32
CA VAL A 663 -16.35 21.54 5.63
C VAL A 663 -15.76 22.24 4.41
N ASP A 664 -15.20 23.44 4.59
CA ASP A 664 -14.59 24.22 3.52
C ASP A 664 -13.28 23.58 3.03
N PRO A 665 -13.20 23.06 1.78
CA PRO A 665 -11.98 22.42 1.28
C PRO A 665 -10.80 23.38 1.14
N THR A 666 -11.04 24.69 1.07
CA THR A 666 -9.97 25.70 0.99
C THR A 666 -9.20 25.87 2.30
N ALA A 667 -9.69 25.26 3.38
CA ALA A 667 -8.98 25.20 4.66
C ALA A 667 -7.78 24.22 4.67
N PHE A 668 -7.67 23.36 3.64
CA PHE A 668 -6.67 22.30 3.54
C PHE A 668 -5.66 22.54 2.43
N GLY A 669 -4.48 21.93 2.58
CA GLY A 669 -3.42 21.91 1.58
C GLY A 669 -3.54 20.68 0.70
N TRP A 670 -3.20 20.83 -0.58
CA TRP A 670 -3.35 19.78 -1.58
C TRP A 670 -2.03 19.59 -2.34
N GLY A 671 -1.38 18.46 -2.10
CA GLY A 671 -0.13 18.07 -2.74
C GLY A 671 -0.30 16.86 -3.64
N SER A 672 0.45 16.81 -4.74
CA SER A 672 0.50 15.68 -5.67
C SER A 672 1.95 15.42 -6.06
N ILE A 673 2.51 14.30 -5.60
CA ILE A 673 3.94 13.98 -5.80
C ILE A 673 4.29 14.01 -7.30
N GLN A 674 3.41 13.48 -8.16
CA GLN A 674 3.68 13.36 -9.59
C GLN A 674 3.40 14.62 -10.39
N LEU A 675 2.38 15.40 -10.00
CA LEU A 675 2.01 16.62 -10.73
C LEU A 675 2.86 17.80 -10.29
N ASP A 676 3.34 17.80 -9.04
CA ASP A 676 4.15 18.88 -8.48
C ASP A 676 5.66 18.72 -8.74
N GLY A 677 6.10 17.62 -9.39
CA GLY A 677 7.49 17.46 -9.84
C GLY A 677 8.42 16.71 -8.89
N GLY A 678 7.90 15.69 -8.19
CA GLY A 678 8.71 14.80 -7.36
C GLY A 678 8.72 15.19 -5.88
N ILE A 679 9.53 14.48 -5.09
CA ILE A 679 9.51 14.54 -3.63
C ILE A 679 9.93 15.92 -3.12
N ASP A 680 11.03 16.48 -3.65
CA ASP A 680 11.56 17.76 -3.20
C ASP A 680 10.61 18.92 -3.54
N ALA A 681 10.05 18.91 -4.75
CA ALA A 681 9.18 19.97 -5.24
C ALA A 681 7.84 20.01 -4.48
N VAL A 682 7.20 18.85 -4.26
CA VAL A 682 5.97 18.79 -3.47
C VAL A 682 6.22 19.15 -2.00
N THR A 683 7.37 18.77 -1.45
CA THR A 683 7.76 19.15 -0.08
C THR A 683 7.86 20.67 0.06
N GLN A 684 8.56 21.34 -0.86
CA GLN A 684 8.69 22.80 -0.87
C GLN A 684 7.33 23.50 -1.06
N LYS A 685 6.49 22.98 -1.95
CA LYS A 685 5.12 23.48 -2.16
C LYS A 685 4.30 23.41 -0.86
N ILE A 686 4.32 22.27 -0.17
CA ILE A 686 3.58 22.09 1.07
C ILE A 686 4.13 22.98 2.18
N GLU A 687 5.45 23.05 2.33
CA GLU A 687 6.08 23.98 3.30
C GLU A 687 5.64 25.42 3.08
N GLN A 688 5.64 25.88 1.82
CA GLN A 688 5.18 27.23 1.49
C GLN A 688 3.69 27.41 1.78
N TRP A 689 2.86 26.44 1.43
CA TRP A 689 1.43 26.48 1.74
C TRP A 689 1.17 26.57 3.24
N VAL A 690 1.89 25.80 4.05
CA VAL A 690 1.78 25.84 5.52
C VAL A 690 2.18 27.22 6.06
N ILE A 691 3.29 27.79 5.55
CA ILE A 691 3.73 29.14 5.92
C ILE A 691 2.64 30.18 5.61
N ASP A 692 2.07 30.12 4.40
CA ASP A 692 1.03 31.05 3.97
C ASP A 692 -0.25 30.90 4.81
N ARG A 693 -0.63 29.65 5.13
CA ARG A 693 -1.77 29.35 6.00
C ARG A 693 -1.59 29.93 7.40
N LEU A 694 -0.40 29.79 7.98
CA LEU A 694 -0.07 30.34 9.29
C LEU A 694 -0.14 31.89 9.29
N GLN A 695 0.25 32.54 8.19
CA GLN A 695 0.14 33.99 8.04
C GLN A 695 -1.30 34.49 7.91
N GLN A 696 -2.19 33.71 7.27
CA GLN A 696 -3.62 34.01 7.17
C GLN A 696 -4.35 33.83 8.52
N GLY A 697 -3.76 33.07 9.44
CA GLY A 697 -4.30 32.75 10.76
C GLY A 697 -4.84 31.33 10.83
N LEU A 698 -4.69 30.72 12.01
CA LEU A 698 -5.25 29.40 12.30
C LEU A 698 -6.75 29.50 12.58
N PRO A 699 -7.54 28.47 12.24
CA PRO A 699 -8.95 28.42 12.61
C PRO A 699 -9.11 28.53 14.14
N ALA A 700 -10.19 29.15 14.59
CA ALA A 700 -10.50 29.20 16.01
C ALA A 700 -10.77 27.77 16.49
N THR A 701 -10.10 27.34 17.57
CA THR A 701 -10.40 26.08 18.24
C THR A 701 -11.79 26.21 18.85
N ALA A 702 -12.76 25.46 18.33
CA ALA A 702 -14.07 25.36 18.99
C ALA A 702 -13.86 24.71 20.37
N PRO A 703 -14.58 25.13 21.43
CA PRO A 703 -14.60 24.38 22.68
C PRO A 703 -15.23 23.01 22.38
N ALA A 704 -14.41 21.99 22.20
CA ALA A 704 -14.89 20.62 22.13
C ALA A 704 -15.09 20.13 23.57
N GLY A 705 -16.26 19.56 23.86
CA GLY A 705 -16.43 18.77 25.08
C GLY A 705 -15.39 17.66 25.13
N CYS A 706 -14.99 17.23 26.33
CA CYS A 706 -14.00 16.17 26.50
C CYS A 706 -14.45 14.90 25.77
N SER A 707 -13.60 14.34 24.90
CA SER A 707 -13.89 13.11 24.17
C SER A 707 -12.83 12.05 24.47
N VAL A 708 -13.24 10.91 25.03
CA VAL A 708 -12.33 9.83 25.46
C VAL A 708 -12.69 8.53 24.76
N GLY A 709 -11.68 7.90 24.14
CA GLY A 709 -11.77 6.54 23.66
C GLY A 709 -11.46 5.55 24.79
N LEU A 710 -12.27 4.51 24.96
CA LEU A 710 -11.99 3.42 25.90
C LEU A 710 -11.89 2.11 25.12
N HIS A 711 -10.80 1.38 25.31
CA HIS A 711 -10.60 0.07 24.70
C HIS A 711 -10.00 -0.90 25.72
N SER A 712 -10.56 -2.10 25.81
CA SER A 712 -10.09 -3.14 26.70
C SER A 712 -9.92 -4.43 25.92
N LEU A 713 -8.74 -5.02 26.07
CA LEU A 713 -8.28 -6.15 25.29
C LEU A 713 -8.60 -7.48 25.97
N GLU A 714 -8.41 -7.53 27.28
CA GLU A 714 -8.70 -8.68 28.14
C GLU A 714 -9.90 -8.40 29.03
N PRO A 715 -10.63 -9.42 29.52
CA PRO A 715 -11.64 -9.23 30.55
C PRO A 715 -11.08 -8.48 31.76
N VAL A 716 -11.78 -7.43 32.19
CA VAL A 716 -11.37 -6.61 33.34
C VAL A 716 -12.02 -7.11 34.63
N THR A 717 -11.41 -6.79 35.78
CA THR A 717 -12.00 -7.10 37.10
C THR A 717 -13.26 -6.27 37.35
N ASP A 718 -14.15 -6.74 38.23
CA ASP A 718 -15.36 -6.01 38.63
C ASP A 718 -15.04 -4.59 39.15
N THR A 719 -13.95 -4.44 39.91
CA THR A 719 -13.56 -3.13 40.43
C THR A 719 -13.06 -2.20 39.33
N THR A 720 -12.29 -2.72 38.38
CA THR A 720 -11.86 -1.97 37.19
C THR A 720 -13.05 -1.57 36.33
N ALA A 721 -14.00 -2.49 36.13
CA ALA A 721 -15.25 -2.24 35.41
C ALA A 721 -16.08 -1.13 36.09
N GLU A 722 -16.21 -1.16 37.42
CA GLU A 722 -16.90 -0.11 38.17
C GLU A 722 -16.19 1.25 38.02
N ALA A 723 -14.87 1.30 38.13
CA ALA A 723 -14.09 2.54 37.95
C ALA A 723 -14.32 3.15 36.57
N LEU A 724 -14.21 2.34 35.51
CA LEU A 724 -14.39 2.79 34.12
C LEU A 724 -15.83 3.21 33.82
N ALA A 725 -16.83 2.55 34.44
CA ALA A 725 -18.22 2.99 34.35
C ALA A 725 -18.42 4.37 34.99
N ILE A 726 -17.81 4.64 36.15
CA ILE A 726 -17.85 5.95 36.81
C ILE A 726 -17.18 7.01 35.93
N VAL A 727 -16.02 6.71 35.33
CA VAL A 727 -15.33 7.60 34.38
C VAL A 727 -16.24 7.95 33.20
N ALA A 728 -16.86 6.95 32.58
CA ALA A 728 -17.76 7.15 31.44
C ALA A 728 -19.00 8.00 31.80
N ALA A 729 -19.66 7.67 32.91
CA ALA A 729 -20.80 8.43 33.43
C ALA A 729 -20.42 9.89 33.73
N THR A 730 -19.25 10.12 34.32
CA THR A 730 -18.75 11.46 34.67
C THR A 730 -18.49 12.30 33.43
N ILE A 731 -17.84 11.74 32.40
CA ILE A 731 -17.55 12.44 31.16
C ILE A 731 -18.86 12.81 30.42
N VAL A 732 -19.80 11.88 30.31
CA VAL A 732 -21.09 12.14 29.65
C VAL A 732 -21.96 13.13 30.44
N ALA A 733 -21.99 13.04 31.77
CA ALA A 733 -22.69 14.02 32.63
C ALA A 733 -22.14 15.44 32.45
N GLY A 734 -20.84 15.57 32.18
CA GLY A 734 -20.17 16.82 31.85
C GLY A 734 -20.41 17.33 30.43
N GLY A 735 -21.23 16.64 29.62
CA GLY A 735 -21.46 16.98 28.21
C GLY A 735 -20.35 16.53 27.27
N GLY A 736 -19.48 15.62 27.72
CA GLY A 736 -18.42 15.01 26.93
C GLY A 736 -18.88 13.79 26.13
N THR A 737 -17.93 13.12 25.50
CA THR A 737 -18.11 11.94 24.66
C THR A 737 -17.27 10.77 25.17
N ILE A 738 -17.87 9.58 25.13
CA ILE A 738 -17.18 8.30 25.31
C ILE A 738 -17.34 7.49 24.03
N VAL A 739 -16.26 6.92 23.51
CA VAL A 739 -16.29 6.00 22.36
C VAL A 739 -15.64 4.67 22.74
N LEU A 740 -16.39 3.57 22.66
CA LEU A 740 -15.87 2.20 22.79
C LEU A 740 -15.95 1.48 21.45
N THR A 741 -15.12 0.47 21.24
CA THR A 741 -15.31 -0.46 20.12
C THR A 741 -16.32 -1.54 20.50
N ALA A 742 -17.12 -2.01 19.54
CA ALA A 742 -18.14 -3.02 19.75
C ALA A 742 -17.60 -4.37 20.26
N ASN A 743 -16.31 -4.64 20.06
CA ASN A 743 -15.60 -5.83 20.53
C ASN A 743 -14.79 -5.61 21.82
N ALA A 744 -14.88 -4.43 22.46
CA ALA A 744 -14.17 -4.18 23.71
C ALA A 744 -14.65 -5.14 24.80
N SER A 745 -13.72 -5.85 25.44
CA SER A 745 -14.03 -6.89 26.44
C SER A 745 -14.86 -6.39 27.63
N ILE A 746 -14.76 -5.09 27.97
CA ILE A 746 -15.47 -4.46 29.08
C ILE A 746 -16.98 -4.42 28.85
N LEU A 747 -17.44 -4.43 27.59
CA LEU A 747 -18.87 -4.51 27.26
C LEU A 747 -19.50 -5.86 27.66
N ALA A 748 -18.68 -6.88 27.94
CA ALA A 748 -19.14 -8.15 28.48
C ALA A 748 -19.23 -8.17 30.02
N SER A 749 -18.83 -7.09 30.71
CA SER A 749 -18.90 -7.00 32.17
C SER A 749 -20.30 -6.59 32.64
N ASP A 750 -20.96 -7.47 33.40
CA ASP A 750 -22.25 -7.18 34.03
C ASP A 750 -22.18 -5.94 34.95
N VAL A 751 -21.05 -5.75 35.65
CA VAL A 751 -20.84 -4.60 36.53
C VAL A 751 -20.80 -3.30 35.73
N PHE A 752 -20.03 -3.26 34.64
CA PHE A 752 -19.96 -2.08 33.78
C PHE A 752 -21.32 -1.73 33.18
N CYS A 753 -21.98 -2.72 32.55
CA CYS A 753 -23.26 -2.52 31.88
C CYS A 753 -24.39 -2.14 32.85
N SER A 754 -24.51 -2.83 33.99
CA SER A 754 -25.54 -2.51 34.99
C SER A 754 -25.34 -1.14 35.62
N ARG A 755 -24.09 -0.72 35.85
CA ARG A 755 -23.79 0.59 36.43
C ARG A 755 -24.11 1.74 35.49
N LEU A 756 -24.00 1.52 34.18
CA LEU A 756 -24.38 2.49 33.15
C LEU A 756 -25.83 2.34 32.67
N GLY A 757 -26.60 1.38 33.20
CA GLY A 757 -27.98 1.14 32.74
C GLY A 757 -28.08 0.66 31.28
N LEU A 758 -27.04 0.01 30.76
CA LEU A 758 -27.00 -0.47 29.38
C LEU A 758 -27.84 -1.75 29.23
N GLU A 759 -29.05 -1.62 28.68
CA GLU A 759 -29.93 -2.76 28.38
C GLU A 759 -29.53 -3.50 27.10
N THR A 760 -29.00 -2.77 26.11
CA THR A 760 -28.52 -3.34 24.84
C THR A 760 -27.16 -2.77 24.47
N VAL A 761 -26.24 -3.68 24.12
CA VAL A 761 -24.90 -3.34 23.64
C VAL A 761 -24.91 -3.54 22.13
N GLN A 762 -25.30 -2.50 21.40
CA GLN A 762 -25.26 -2.48 19.93
C GLN A 762 -24.45 -1.28 19.46
N PRO A 763 -23.73 -1.37 18.34
CA PRO A 763 -23.02 -0.23 17.78
C PRO A 763 -23.99 0.89 17.43
N THR A 764 -23.68 2.11 17.86
CA THR A 764 -24.43 3.33 17.54
C THR A 764 -23.84 4.08 16.35
N MET A 765 -22.58 3.83 16.01
CA MET A 765 -21.86 4.55 14.95
C MET A 765 -20.98 3.61 14.14
N ALA A 766 -20.79 3.96 12.87
CA ALA A 766 -19.91 3.24 11.96
C ALA A 766 -18.43 3.42 12.34
N TYR A 767 -17.59 2.41 12.04
CA TYR A 767 -16.15 2.49 12.26
C TYR A 767 -15.53 3.74 11.61
N GLY A 768 -14.70 4.48 12.34
CA GLY A 768 -13.95 5.63 11.83
C GLY A 768 -14.81 6.86 11.47
N ARG A 769 -16.09 6.86 11.87
CA ARG A 769 -16.97 8.02 11.67
C ARG A 769 -16.67 9.09 12.71
N ALA A 770 -16.45 10.32 12.26
CA ALA A 770 -16.30 11.47 13.16
C ALA A 770 -17.54 11.66 14.03
N ASN A 771 -17.35 11.95 15.32
CA ASN A 771 -18.46 12.18 16.21
C ASN A 771 -19.16 13.51 15.92
N GLU A 772 -20.50 13.48 15.81
CA GLU A 772 -21.35 14.65 15.59
C GLU A 772 -22.14 15.05 16.85
N ARG A 773 -22.25 14.17 17.86
CA ARG A 773 -23.09 14.37 19.05
C ARG A 773 -22.37 13.93 20.32
N ALA A 774 -22.40 14.75 21.36
CA ALA A 774 -21.85 14.34 22.65
C ALA A 774 -22.69 13.21 23.28
N GLY A 775 -22.03 12.26 23.93
CA GLY A 775 -22.69 11.15 24.62
C GLY A 775 -21.87 9.86 24.64
N PHE A 776 -22.52 8.75 24.98
CA PHE A 776 -21.89 7.43 25.02
C PHE A 776 -22.12 6.69 23.70
N HIS A 777 -21.04 6.40 22.96
CA HIS A 777 -21.09 5.73 21.67
C HIS A 777 -20.36 4.39 21.69
N ILE A 778 -20.95 3.42 21.00
CA ILE A 778 -20.29 2.17 20.64
C ILE A 778 -20.02 2.24 19.13
N MET A 779 -18.74 2.30 18.77
CA MET A 779 -18.27 2.26 17.40
C MET A 779 -18.19 0.82 16.91
N ASP A 780 -18.65 0.60 15.68
CA ASP A 780 -18.50 -0.69 15.01
C ASP A 780 -17.04 -1.15 14.96
N ALA A 781 -16.83 -2.46 15.00
CA ALA A 781 -15.52 -3.10 15.03
C ALA A 781 -15.47 -4.17 13.92
N PRO A 782 -14.93 -3.86 12.73
CA PRO A 782 -14.95 -4.79 11.60
C PRO A 782 -13.96 -5.96 11.76
N ASN A 783 -13.04 -5.90 12.71
CA ASN A 783 -12.03 -6.92 13.02
C ASN A 783 -11.53 -6.79 14.47
N SER A 784 -10.49 -7.55 14.82
CA SER A 784 -9.84 -7.59 16.13
C SER A 784 -8.39 -7.13 16.14
N ASP A 785 -7.92 -6.40 15.11
CA ASP A 785 -6.58 -5.83 15.09
C ASP A 785 -6.55 -4.54 15.93
N ASP A 786 -5.77 -4.55 17.00
CA ASP A 786 -5.71 -3.45 17.97
C ASP A 786 -5.33 -2.11 17.31
N ILE A 787 -4.41 -2.11 16.33
CA ILE A 787 -3.94 -0.88 15.67
C ILE A 787 -5.04 -0.33 14.76
N GLU A 788 -5.75 -1.21 14.04
CA GLU A 788 -6.91 -0.81 13.24
C GLU A 788 -8.01 -0.24 14.13
N LEU A 789 -8.32 -0.86 15.27
CA LEU A 789 -9.33 -0.36 16.21
C LEU A 789 -8.97 1.02 16.78
N LEU A 790 -7.72 1.22 17.23
CA LEU A 790 -7.23 2.52 17.71
C LEU A 790 -7.27 3.59 16.61
N SER A 791 -7.02 3.21 15.37
CA SER A 791 -7.10 4.12 14.22
C SER A 791 -8.54 4.60 13.99
N GLY A 792 -9.52 3.72 14.13
CA GLY A 792 -10.95 4.07 14.05
C GLY A 792 -11.40 4.97 15.19
N ILE A 793 -10.99 4.65 16.43
CA ILE A 793 -11.28 5.48 17.62
C ILE A 793 -10.71 6.89 17.43
N GLY A 794 -9.48 7.02 16.94
CA GLY A 794 -8.89 8.33 16.68
C GLY A 794 -9.62 9.13 15.60
N ALA A 795 -10.08 8.48 14.53
CA ALA A 795 -10.91 9.12 13.50
C ALA A 795 -12.28 9.58 14.02
N ALA A 796 -12.78 8.99 15.10
CA ALA A 796 -14.02 9.42 15.74
C ALA A 796 -13.91 10.79 16.45
N GLY A 797 -12.70 11.36 16.56
CA GLY A 797 -12.51 12.69 17.14
C GLY A 797 -12.17 12.67 18.64
N VAL A 798 -11.75 11.52 19.18
CA VAL A 798 -11.39 11.45 20.61
C VAL A 798 -10.04 12.11 20.88
N GLN A 799 -9.94 12.79 22.02
CA GLN A 799 -8.77 13.58 22.40
C GLN A 799 -7.72 12.78 23.16
N VAL A 800 -8.14 11.69 23.80
CA VAL A 800 -7.27 10.72 24.49
C VAL A 800 -7.89 9.34 24.36
N ILE A 801 -7.05 8.31 24.22
CA ILE A 801 -7.47 6.90 24.21
C ILE A 801 -6.92 6.23 25.45
N CYS A 802 -7.76 5.53 26.19
CA CYS A 802 -7.37 4.68 27.31
C CYS A 802 -7.42 3.22 26.87
N VAL A 803 -6.26 2.56 26.86
CA VAL A 803 -6.13 1.13 26.57
C VAL A 803 -5.88 0.40 27.87
N VAL A 804 -6.84 -0.42 28.28
CA VAL A 804 -6.72 -1.27 29.46
C VAL A 804 -6.22 -2.64 29.02
N THR A 805 -4.98 -2.95 29.39
CA THR A 805 -4.35 -4.23 29.06
C THR A 805 -3.22 -4.55 30.02
N ASP A 806 -3.02 -5.85 30.24
CA ASP A 806 -1.83 -6.38 30.91
C ASP A 806 -0.80 -6.93 29.91
N SER A 807 -1.02 -6.71 28.61
CA SER A 807 -0.05 -7.03 27.57
C SER A 807 1.19 -6.15 27.70
N GLU A 808 2.36 -6.79 27.67
CA GLU A 808 3.64 -6.09 27.84
C GLU A 808 4.09 -5.33 26.58
N LEU A 809 3.45 -5.57 25.43
CA LEU A 809 3.74 -4.83 24.20
C LEU A 809 2.48 -4.29 23.53
N SER A 810 2.32 -2.96 23.64
CA SER A 810 1.25 -2.18 23.01
C SER A 810 1.82 -1.06 22.15
N GLN A 811 1.01 -0.54 21.22
CA GLN A 811 1.37 0.58 20.35
C GLN A 811 0.30 1.66 20.47
N ALA A 812 0.73 2.93 20.48
CA ALA A 812 -0.15 4.08 20.52
C ALA A 812 -0.53 4.56 19.12
N ASN A 813 -1.64 5.30 19.04
CA ASN A 813 -1.93 6.10 17.86
C ASN A 813 -0.85 7.22 17.71
N PRO A 814 -0.34 7.53 16.49
CA PRO A 814 0.71 8.53 16.33
C PRO A 814 0.25 9.96 16.60
N MET A 815 -1.05 10.23 16.46
CA MET A 815 -1.65 11.55 16.61
C MET A 815 -2.36 11.70 17.96
N ILE A 816 -3.06 10.66 18.41
CA ILE A 816 -3.89 10.71 19.61
C ILE A 816 -3.10 10.17 20.81
N PRO A 817 -2.95 10.94 21.90
CA PRO A 817 -2.40 10.44 23.16
C PRO A 817 -3.10 9.15 23.57
N THR A 818 -2.33 8.08 23.76
CA THR A 818 -2.84 6.75 24.13
C THR A 818 -2.25 6.36 25.48
N LEU A 819 -3.09 6.41 26.52
CA LEU A 819 -2.79 6.00 27.87
C LEU A 819 -2.83 4.48 27.99
N LEU A 820 -1.74 3.88 28.46
CA LEU A 820 -1.67 2.47 28.78
C LEU A 820 -1.98 2.25 30.27
N ILE A 821 -3.06 1.52 30.54
CA ILE A 821 -3.56 1.26 31.89
C ILE A 821 -3.44 -0.24 32.15
N SER A 822 -2.77 -0.61 33.24
CA SER A 822 -2.56 -2.01 33.61
C SER A 822 -3.15 -2.31 34.99
N THR A 823 -3.57 -3.56 35.19
CA THR A 823 -3.96 -4.08 36.51
C THR A 823 -2.80 -4.81 37.20
N THR A 824 -1.70 -5.03 36.47
CA THR A 824 -0.51 -5.75 36.93
C THR A 824 0.61 -4.77 37.31
N PRO A 825 1.13 -4.82 38.55
CA PRO A 825 2.30 -4.02 38.94
C PRO A 825 3.53 -4.31 38.07
N ASP A 826 4.42 -3.32 37.95
CA ASP A 826 5.74 -3.43 37.29
C ASP A 826 5.70 -3.65 35.75
N THR A 827 4.57 -3.39 35.11
CA THR A 827 4.47 -3.25 33.64
C THR A 827 4.83 -1.83 33.19
N ASP A 828 5.27 -1.69 31.93
CA ASP A 828 5.47 -0.38 31.30
C ASP A 828 4.11 0.28 31.02
N ALA A 829 3.47 0.89 32.03
CA ALA A 829 2.14 1.52 31.94
C ALA A 829 2.14 2.96 32.47
N ASP A 830 1.20 3.77 32.00
CA ASP A 830 0.98 5.15 32.49
C ASP A 830 0.27 5.16 33.85
N LEU A 831 -0.60 4.17 34.09
CA LEU A 831 -1.32 4.00 35.35
C LEU A 831 -1.49 2.52 35.70
N HIS A 832 -1.16 2.17 36.95
CA HIS A 832 -1.48 0.88 37.55
C HIS A 832 -2.71 1.02 38.44
N LEU A 833 -3.77 0.26 38.14
CA LEU A 833 -5.00 0.29 38.91
C LEU A 833 -4.81 -0.39 40.27
N SER A 834 -5.29 0.27 41.33
CA SER A 834 -5.13 -0.18 42.71
C SER A 834 -6.11 -1.29 43.12
N GLY A 835 -7.20 -1.46 42.34
CA GLY A 835 -8.31 -2.33 42.71
C GLY A 835 -9.27 -1.70 43.72
N ASP A 836 -9.26 -0.37 43.85
CA ASP A 836 -10.25 0.45 44.56
C ASP A 836 -10.91 1.39 43.55
N ALA A 837 -12.18 1.13 43.22
CA ALA A 837 -12.88 1.86 42.16
C ALA A 837 -12.95 3.38 42.41
N ALA A 838 -13.04 3.82 43.68
CA ALA A 838 -13.14 5.24 44.00
C ALA A 838 -11.81 5.97 43.79
N HIS A 839 -10.69 5.30 44.10
CA HIS A 839 -9.36 5.81 43.84
C HIS A 839 -9.03 5.77 42.35
N ASP A 840 -9.28 4.63 41.72
CA ASP A 840 -8.93 4.35 40.33
C ASP A 840 -9.67 5.29 39.36
N GLN A 841 -10.97 5.54 39.58
CA GLN A 841 -11.73 6.48 38.73
C GLN A 841 -11.18 7.90 38.81
N GLN A 842 -10.72 8.33 39.99
CA GLN A 842 -10.17 9.68 40.18
C GLN A 842 -8.83 9.81 39.46
N ALA A 843 -7.94 8.81 39.63
CA ALA A 843 -6.65 8.77 38.97
C ALA A 843 -6.78 8.77 37.44
N LEU A 844 -7.74 7.99 36.90
CA LEU A 844 -8.04 7.96 35.47
C LEU A 844 -8.51 9.33 34.96
N LEU A 845 -9.46 9.95 35.64
CA LEU A 845 -9.98 11.27 35.26
C LEU A 845 -8.90 12.37 35.31
N GLU A 846 -8.04 12.36 36.34
CA GLU A 846 -6.89 13.27 36.48
C GLU A 846 -5.89 13.10 35.35
N LEU A 847 -5.56 11.85 35.01
CA LEU A 847 -4.58 11.53 33.98
C LEU A 847 -5.10 11.86 32.58
N CYS A 848 -6.36 11.53 32.28
CA CYS A 848 -7.00 11.92 31.03
C CYS A 848 -7.05 13.45 30.88
N ALA A 849 -7.43 14.18 31.94
CA ALA A 849 -7.43 15.64 31.92
C ALA A 849 -6.03 16.22 31.67
N SER A 850 -5.00 15.66 32.31
CA SER A 850 -3.61 16.08 32.13
C SER A 850 -3.13 15.82 30.69
N CYS A 851 -3.51 14.69 30.08
CA CYS A 851 -3.20 14.38 28.68
C CYS A 851 -3.87 15.36 27.71
N VAL A 852 -5.17 15.57 27.87
CA VAL A 852 -5.94 16.46 26.98
C VAL A 852 -5.47 17.92 27.11
N CYS A 853 -5.05 18.35 28.29
CA CYS A 853 -4.46 19.67 28.51
C CYS A 853 -3.01 19.79 28.01
N GLY A 854 -2.36 18.68 27.66
CA GLY A 854 -0.94 18.64 27.26
C GLY A 854 0.06 18.76 28.42
N ASP A 855 -0.40 18.57 29.66
CA ASP A 855 0.45 18.56 30.85
C ASP A 855 1.17 17.21 31.05
N TYR A 856 0.71 16.16 30.37
CA TYR A 856 1.30 14.82 30.39
C TYR A 856 1.34 14.23 28.97
N GLU A 857 2.47 13.64 28.57
CA GLU A 857 2.61 12.86 27.34
C GLU A 857 2.68 11.37 27.71
N PRO A 858 1.79 10.50 27.20
CA PRO A 858 1.81 9.08 27.52
C PRO A 858 3.13 8.37 27.18
N TYR A 859 3.42 7.30 27.92
CA TYR A 859 4.64 6.50 27.78
C TYR A 859 4.86 6.00 26.35
N LEU A 860 3.82 5.43 25.73
CA LEU A 860 3.90 4.88 24.37
C LEU A 860 4.20 5.99 23.35
N ASN A 861 3.53 7.13 23.46
CA ASN A 861 3.73 8.28 22.57
C ASN A 861 5.14 8.89 22.75
N SER A 862 5.56 9.16 23.99
CA SER A 862 6.87 9.74 24.30
C SER A 862 8.05 8.81 23.98
N SER A 863 7.82 7.49 23.96
CA SER A 863 8.80 6.48 23.56
C SER A 863 8.83 6.19 22.06
N GLU A 864 8.00 6.90 21.27
CA GLU A 864 7.79 6.68 19.83
C GLU A 864 7.34 5.25 19.48
N LEU A 865 6.59 4.62 20.39
CA LEU A 865 5.98 3.30 20.21
C LEU A 865 4.59 3.45 19.57
N THR A 866 4.57 4.02 18.37
CA THR A 866 3.33 4.38 17.68
C THR A 866 3.15 3.63 16.37
N ALA A 867 1.92 3.24 16.06
CA ALA A 867 1.55 2.62 14.79
C ALA A 867 0.16 3.08 14.34
N PHE A 868 -0.10 2.99 13.03
CA PHE A 868 -1.37 3.35 12.43
C PHE A 868 -1.66 2.42 11.26
N GLN A 869 -2.92 1.99 11.14
CA GLN A 869 -3.38 1.06 10.12
C GLN A 869 -4.88 1.30 9.87
N LEU A 870 -5.27 1.38 8.60
CA LEU A 870 -6.68 1.48 8.23
C LEU A 870 -7.34 0.12 8.29
N ALA A 871 -8.58 0.07 8.80
CA ALA A 871 -9.37 -1.15 8.76
C ALA A 871 -9.81 -1.52 7.35
N ARG A 872 -9.82 -2.82 7.08
CA ARG A 872 -10.15 -3.41 5.77
C ARG A 872 -11.66 -3.64 5.54
N GLY A 873 -12.48 -3.26 6.52
CA GLY A 873 -13.90 -3.60 6.58
C GLY A 873 -14.15 -5.10 6.76
N ARG A 874 -15.42 -5.50 6.88
CA ARG A 874 -15.77 -6.92 7.05
C ARG A 874 -15.51 -7.73 5.79
N LEU A 875 -15.66 -7.10 4.63
CA LEU A 875 -15.28 -7.70 3.35
C LEU A 875 -13.77 -7.71 3.12
N GLY A 876 -12.94 -7.14 3.99
CA GLY A 876 -11.52 -7.49 4.16
C GLY A 876 -10.63 -7.58 2.91
N CYS A 877 -10.92 -6.85 1.82
CA CYS A 877 -10.27 -7.06 0.52
C CYS A 877 -9.69 -5.76 -0.05
N SER A 878 -8.49 -5.90 -0.64
CA SER A 878 -7.79 -4.88 -1.41
C SER A 878 -7.20 -5.53 -2.65
N LEU A 879 -7.74 -5.22 -3.82
CA LEU A 879 -7.38 -5.86 -5.08
C LEU A 879 -6.12 -5.32 -5.74
#